data_AF-A0A523DQA5-F1
#
_entry.id   AF-A0A523DQA5-F1
#
_cell.length_a   1.000
_cell.length_b   1.000
_cell.length_c   1.000
_cell.angle_alpha   90.00
_cell.angle_beta   90.00
_cell.angle_gamma   90.00
#
_symmetry.space_group_name_H-M   'P 1'
#
loop_
_entity.id
_entity.type
_entity.pdbx_description
1 polymer ?
#
loop_
_entity_poly.entity_id
_entity_poly.type
_entity_poly.pdbx_seq_one_letter_code
_entity_poly.pdbx_strand_id
1 'polypeptide(L)'
;MRSRRIPTRLFLSAAGLAVVLLATPDPLFAQRGPVAPDPGTIRLKTATFDPLVAMPSLPDGLSISEYSPGVRGSYLVQFDSPITAAHRSALENAGAAVKGYVPMMTLEVVMTPASRGKVAGIDGVRWVGVVQPAFKLYPGLERDVADRFTPGDKVALQVSLYPGEDEPGLSQVRGLGARILKVDRGRSFLVAQVEVPAARLQALARIPTVRYIELVYEPMALNDRARFHNGMAAIANDTFSAGIDPSLDGKDEASGFQVKYGHMDTGIYIAHPDFTTADITFEPGADSSDLDNGHGTHTSGSLVGDGGQSSSVPEGAPPSGAAIGPNQWRGMTPQAALHHISFDNLYTDRQMFERESEEGVQISSNSWGWSSGGSSIRDYNTNAAMWDEGVWDADNDVAGLQSLIVFFSAGNNGGFNSPYNGCISNGADNIGSPGTAKNVITVGNNETDRGAGSACGNFSGLGDNVEEMNASSSRGPVDPDGTGQGLFKPDVTNIGGYWNVSLEALGTASVCSGQTVSPDCPTYCSDTGASYAYSNGTSMSAPLTAGFGGVVLQDLVVNRGVATPRPSLIKALLINGARDLTPSACNYTYEVAQSVVHEGWGFVQAENTLYGPGGTPAVRNIEFENEETANALATGENSSRQVTVASGTPFRVSLVWTDYPAGAGSGSPLVVNDLDLEISGPDGTFLGNNFSGNWSVTGGGADRYNVVENVYIQNPTGGTYTITVKGFQVSQDQEPGKAGVNQDYSLAWSGDLSVCTPTCGDGVAECGEICDGTDLAGESCQSQGFDTGSLACDGTCDGFDTSACSNFVCGNGVREGSEECDGADLGGATCSGQGCTGGTPSCNGDCTLDISTCTGCPVCDNDGTCETGEDCNNCANDCISGTTPGVECGNDICETADGEDCVSCAADCNGKQNGKPSNRFCCGDGGTNPVGCGTGECDTGGNTCTTSPTTAVSYCCGDTVCEGEESSANCAVDCGALPFCGDGTCNGGETVCDCAVDCGPPAGSELGLCTDSLDNDCDGPVDCADSDCAADAACVGCSLAQVGESCVDDADCCSDKCKGKSGAKTCK
;
A
#
# COMPACT_ATOMS: atom_id res chain seq x y z
N MET A 1 -3.96 46.52 35.45
CA MET A 1 -3.61 47.93 35.78
C MET A 1 -2.27 48.00 36.51
N ARG A 2 -1.18 48.39 35.82
CA ARG A 2 -0.18 49.40 36.24
C ARG A 2 0.91 49.47 35.17
N SER A 3 0.84 50.59 34.45
CA SER A 3 1.76 51.13 33.45
C SER A 3 3.22 51.22 33.94
N ARG A 4 4.17 50.95 33.03
CA ARG A 4 5.43 51.72 32.92
C ARG A 4 5.86 51.87 31.45
N ARG A 5 5.64 53.07 30.89
CA ARG A 5 6.31 53.63 29.70
C ARG A 5 7.70 54.15 30.10
N ILE A 6 8.71 54.01 29.23
CA ILE A 6 9.91 54.87 29.18
C ILE A 6 10.24 55.14 27.68
N PRO A 7 10.70 56.36 27.30
CA PRO A 7 10.40 56.96 26.00
C PRO A 7 11.59 57.04 25.02
N THR A 8 11.21 57.26 23.76
CA THR A 8 12.01 57.67 22.60
C THR A 8 12.75 59.00 22.82
N ARG A 9 14.00 59.10 22.37
CA ARG A 9 14.63 60.37 21.97
C ARG A 9 15.53 60.20 20.74
N LEU A 10 15.14 60.91 19.68
CA LEU A 10 15.92 61.30 18.51
C LEU A 10 17.10 62.21 18.90
N PHE A 11 18.22 62.08 18.19
CA PHE A 11 19.06 63.23 17.79
C PHE A 11 19.72 62.93 16.43
N LEU A 12 19.44 63.79 15.44
CA LEU A 12 20.17 63.91 14.17
C LEU A 12 21.53 64.58 14.41
N SER A 13 22.57 64.14 13.70
CA SER A 13 23.43 65.06 12.93
C SER A 13 24.28 64.28 11.91
N ALA A 14 24.26 64.76 10.67
CA ALA A 14 24.97 64.23 9.52
C ALA A 14 26.31 64.96 9.33
N ALA A 15 27.36 64.22 8.95
CA ALA A 15 28.48 64.71 8.16
C ALA A 15 29.16 63.53 7.46
N GLY A 16 29.15 63.55 6.13
CA GLY A 16 29.63 62.45 5.30
C GLY A 16 31.14 62.34 5.18
N LEU A 17 31.60 61.12 4.91
CA LEU A 17 32.83 60.85 4.18
C LEU A 17 32.60 59.59 3.35
N ALA A 18 32.64 59.74 2.02
CA ALA A 18 32.59 58.63 1.10
C ALA A 18 33.90 57.85 1.18
N VAL A 19 33.84 56.60 1.64
CA VAL A 19 34.88 55.59 1.45
C VAL A 19 34.29 54.53 0.55
N VAL A 20 34.81 54.42 -0.66
CA VAL A 20 34.60 53.27 -1.53
C VAL A 20 35.32 52.09 -0.88
N LEU A 21 34.60 51.30 -0.08
CA LEU A 21 35.02 49.96 0.31
C LEU A 21 34.57 49.01 -0.80
N LEU A 22 35.54 48.45 -1.51
CA LEU A 22 35.39 47.20 -2.23
C LEU A 22 34.98 46.14 -1.20
N ALA A 23 33.69 45.83 -1.13
CA ALA A 23 33.18 44.73 -0.32
C ALA A 23 33.64 43.42 -0.98
N THR A 24 34.67 42.80 -0.42
CA THR A 24 34.85 41.36 -0.52
C THR A 24 33.64 40.71 0.17
N PRO A 25 32.96 39.73 -0.44
CA PRO A 25 31.87 39.04 0.24
C PRO A 25 32.40 38.39 1.52
N ASP A 26 31.71 38.64 2.64
CA ASP A 26 31.95 37.97 3.92
C ASP A 26 31.85 36.44 3.73
N PRO A 27 32.77 35.64 4.29
CA PRO A 27 32.76 34.18 4.14
C PRO A 27 31.72 33.49 5.04
N LEU A 28 30.70 34.21 5.52
CA LEU A 28 29.68 33.70 6.44
C LEU A 28 28.44 33.11 5.75
N PHE A 29 28.38 33.13 4.42
CA PHE A 29 27.39 32.41 3.62
C PHE A 29 28.09 31.43 2.67
N ALA A 30 28.81 30.46 3.24
CA ALA A 30 28.99 29.20 2.53
C ALA A 30 27.67 28.43 2.70
N GLN A 31 26.94 28.21 1.60
CA GLN A 31 25.86 27.22 1.54
C GLN A 31 26.42 25.91 2.10
N ARG A 32 25.92 25.50 3.28
CA ARG A 32 26.20 24.17 3.81
C ARG A 32 25.28 23.23 3.04
N GLY A 33 25.85 22.33 2.24
CA GLY A 33 25.11 21.16 1.77
C GLY A 33 24.59 20.33 2.95
N PRO A 34 23.76 19.30 2.70
CA PRO A 34 23.28 18.40 3.76
C PRO A 34 24.46 17.93 4.61
N VAL A 35 24.46 18.29 5.89
CA VAL A 35 25.47 17.79 6.83
C VAL A 35 24.93 16.46 7.32
N ALA A 36 25.54 15.35 6.87
CA ALA A 36 25.18 14.04 7.37
C ALA A 36 25.15 14.07 8.91
N PRO A 37 24.07 13.60 9.55
CA PRO A 37 24.00 13.58 11.00
C PRO A 37 25.13 12.71 11.58
N ASP A 38 25.70 13.12 12.70
CA ASP A 38 26.82 12.41 13.33
C ASP A 38 26.36 11.00 13.81
N PRO A 39 26.86 9.91 13.19
CA PRO A 39 26.44 8.55 13.51
C PRO A 39 26.83 8.13 14.93
N GLY A 40 27.76 8.83 15.59
CA GLY A 40 28.12 8.58 16.99
C GLY A 40 27.09 9.08 18.01
N THR A 41 26.14 9.91 17.61
CA THR A 41 25.14 10.50 18.51
C THR A 41 23.91 9.64 18.66
N ILE A 42 23.19 9.76 19.78
CA ILE A 42 21.81 9.29 19.95
C ILE A 42 20.93 10.53 19.97
N ARG A 43 19.84 10.53 19.19
CA ARG A 43 18.94 11.68 19.03
C ARG A 43 17.53 11.39 19.54
N LEU A 44 17.18 12.06 20.63
CA LEU A 44 15.87 12.03 21.26
C LEU A 44 15.38 13.47 21.37
N LYS A 45 14.07 13.71 21.35
CA LYS A 45 13.51 15.07 21.50
C LYS A 45 13.98 15.81 22.75
N THR A 46 14.25 15.06 23.81
CA THR A 46 14.72 15.60 25.09
C THR A 46 16.23 15.76 25.18
N ALA A 47 17.01 15.06 24.33
CA ALA A 47 18.46 15.09 24.38
C ALA A 47 19.11 14.52 23.10
N THR A 48 20.14 15.22 22.63
CA THR A 48 21.08 14.73 21.62
C THR A 48 22.48 14.64 22.23
N PHE A 49 23.10 13.45 22.22
CA PHE A 49 24.36 13.20 22.90
C PHE A 49 25.15 12.03 22.31
N ASP A 50 26.49 12.06 22.41
CA ASP A 50 27.32 10.87 22.19
C ASP A 50 27.54 10.16 23.53
N PRO A 51 27.02 8.93 23.71
CA PRO A 51 27.12 8.18 24.97
C PRO A 51 28.56 7.84 25.39
N LEU A 52 29.54 7.86 24.47
CA LEU A 52 30.95 7.61 24.78
C LEU A 52 31.71 8.88 25.19
N VAL A 53 31.16 10.06 24.91
CA VAL A 53 31.75 11.36 25.29
C VAL A 53 31.17 11.85 26.60
N ALA A 54 29.85 12.03 26.68
CA ALA A 54 29.17 12.50 27.87
C ALA A 54 27.66 12.18 27.84
N MET A 55 27.13 11.69 28.95
CA MET A 55 25.68 11.61 29.16
C MET A 55 25.11 13.01 29.44
N PRO A 56 23.87 13.32 28.98
CA PRO A 56 23.21 14.57 29.28
C PRO A 56 22.91 14.70 30.79
N SER A 57 22.81 15.94 31.28
CA SER A 57 22.36 16.20 32.64
C SER A 57 20.86 15.90 32.75
N LEU A 58 20.49 15.01 33.67
CA LEU A 58 19.10 14.58 33.85
C LEU A 58 18.49 15.22 35.11
N PRO A 59 17.19 15.55 35.11
CA PRO A 59 16.52 16.06 36.30
C PRO A 59 16.52 15.06 37.47
N ASP A 60 16.55 15.60 38.70
CA ASP A 60 16.42 14.80 39.93
C ASP A 60 15.10 14.00 39.91
N GLY A 61 15.19 12.71 40.21
CA GLY A 61 14.02 11.83 40.18
C GLY A 61 13.67 11.27 38.80
N LEU A 62 14.38 11.65 37.72
CA LEU A 62 14.18 11.13 36.36
C LEU A 62 15.39 10.38 35.79
N SER A 63 16.30 9.94 36.66
CA SER A 63 17.42 9.05 36.30
C SER A 63 17.33 7.71 37.03
N ILE A 64 17.82 6.66 36.37
CA ILE A 64 18.07 5.32 36.94
C ILE A 64 19.42 4.79 36.44
N SER A 65 20.17 4.12 37.33
CA SER A 65 21.44 3.50 36.98
C SER A 65 21.27 2.13 36.33
N GLU A 66 20.34 1.34 36.86
CA GLU A 66 20.02 -0.01 36.39
C GLU A 66 18.61 -0.43 36.84
N TYR A 67 18.05 -1.44 36.17
CA TYR A 67 16.84 -2.12 36.62
C TYR A 67 17.18 -3.23 37.63
N SER A 68 16.25 -3.56 38.51
CA SER A 68 16.41 -4.67 39.47
C SER A 68 16.68 -6.01 38.76
N PRO A 69 17.44 -6.93 39.38
CA PRO A 69 17.68 -8.26 38.83
C PRO A 69 16.38 -8.98 38.46
N GLY A 70 16.33 -9.56 37.26
CA GLY A 70 15.15 -10.28 36.74
C GLY A 70 14.02 -9.40 36.18
N VAL A 71 14.07 -8.08 36.40
CA VAL A 71 13.11 -7.15 35.79
C VAL A 71 13.51 -6.89 34.35
N ARG A 72 12.56 -7.05 33.42
CA ARG A 72 12.71 -6.60 32.04
C ARG A 72 12.52 -5.09 31.99
N GLY A 73 13.49 -4.39 31.42
CA GLY A 73 13.46 -2.93 31.27
C GLY A 73 13.91 -2.48 29.90
N SER A 74 13.72 -1.19 29.61
CA SER A 74 14.00 -0.56 28.32
C SER A 74 15.46 -0.09 28.24
N TYR A 75 16.13 -0.46 27.16
CA TYR A 75 17.51 -0.14 26.87
C TYR A 75 17.66 0.40 25.45
N LEU A 76 18.69 1.21 25.24
CA LEU A 76 19.17 1.63 23.93
C LEU A 76 20.42 0.81 23.60
N VAL A 77 20.48 0.30 22.37
CA VAL A 77 21.63 -0.41 21.81
C VAL A 77 22.05 0.31 20.53
N GLN A 78 23.17 1.01 20.58
CA GLN A 78 23.74 1.73 19.43
C GLN A 78 24.77 0.84 18.73
N PHE A 79 24.73 0.79 17.41
CA PHE A 79 25.70 0.11 16.56
C PHE A 79 26.69 1.10 15.93
N ASP A 80 27.83 0.61 15.44
CA ASP A 80 28.83 1.40 14.72
C ASP A 80 28.66 1.38 13.18
N SER A 81 27.68 0.62 12.69
CA SER A 81 27.31 0.49 11.28
C SER A 81 25.78 0.33 11.12
N PRO A 82 25.24 0.45 9.88
CA PRO A 82 23.86 0.08 9.59
C PRO A 82 23.50 -1.31 10.14
N ILE A 83 22.26 -1.44 10.61
CA ILE A 83 21.79 -2.61 11.36
C ILE A 83 21.38 -3.69 10.37
N THR A 84 21.99 -4.87 10.50
CA THR A 84 21.73 -6.03 9.63
C THR A 84 20.81 -7.05 10.31
N ALA A 85 20.25 -7.98 9.53
CA ALA A 85 19.52 -9.12 10.06
C ALA A 85 20.34 -9.94 11.08
N ALA A 86 21.65 -10.10 10.84
CA ALA A 86 22.55 -10.80 11.74
C ALA A 86 22.68 -10.10 13.11
N HIS A 87 22.76 -8.76 13.13
CA HIS A 87 22.75 -7.99 14.38
C HIS A 87 21.45 -8.22 15.16
N ARG A 88 20.30 -8.18 14.49
CA ARG A 88 19.00 -8.42 15.12
C ARG A 88 18.89 -9.83 15.69
N SER A 89 19.24 -10.87 14.93
CA SER A 89 19.23 -12.24 15.43
C SER A 89 20.19 -12.43 16.62
N ALA A 90 21.34 -11.75 16.63
CA ALA A 90 22.27 -11.80 17.76
C ALA A 90 21.67 -11.19 19.04
N LEU A 91 20.93 -10.07 18.92
CA LEU A 91 20.21 -9.46 20.05
C LEU A 91 19.14 -10.40 20.62
N GLU A 92 18.35 -11.00 19.74
CA GLU A 92 17.27 -11.92 20.12
C GLU A 92 17.83 -13.17 20.80
N ASN A 93 18.90 -13.76 20.27
CA ASN A 93 19.62 -14.88 20.88
C ASN A 93 20.26 -14.53 22.24
N ALA A 94 20.63 -13.26 22.45
CA ALA A 94 21.09 -12.76 23.74
C ALA A 94 19.95 -12.51 24.75
N GLY A 95 18.69 -12.67 24.33
CA GLY A 95 17.49 -12.49 25.14
C GLY A 95 16.97 -11.05 25.20
N ALA A 96 17.33 -10.22 24.22
CA ALA A 96 16.76 -8.89 24.03
C ALA A 96 15.61 -8.93 23.02
N ALA A 97 14.51 -8.26 23.32
CA ALA A 97 13.40 -8.08 22.39
C ALA A 97 13.51 -6.69 21.77
N VAL A 98 13.67 -6.59 20.45
CA VAL A 98 13.68 -5.31 19.74
C VAL A 98 12.26 -4.75 19.72
N LYS A 99 12.11 -3.47 20.09
CA LYS A 99 10.81 -2.81 20.23
C LYS A 99 10.64 -1.56 19.37
N GLY A 100 11.73 -1.00 18.86
CA GLY A 100 11.69 0.25 18.12
C GLY A 100 13.07 0.69 17.64
N TYR A 101 13.10 1.77 16.87
CA TYR A 101 14.30 2.42 16.40
C TYR A 101 14.37 3.85 16.96
N VAL A 102 15.59 4.26 17.32
CA VAL A 102 15.96 5.64 17.65
C VAL A 102 17.06 6.02 16.64
N PRO A 103 17.05 7.26 16.12
CA PRO A 103 17.97 7.66 15.07
C PRO A 103 19.44 7.40 15.41
N MET A 104 20.24 7.27 14.36
CA MET A 104 21.68 6.98 14.39
C MET A 104 21.97 5.56 14.87
N MET A 105 21.51 4.58 14.08
CA MET A 105 21.85 3.15 14.23
C MET A 105 21.55 2.61 15.64
N THR A 106 20.48 3.10 16.29
CA THR A 106 20.15 2.76 17.68
C THR A 106 18.81 2.03 17.78
N LEU A 107 18.79 0.86 18.41
CA LEU A 107 17.55 0.13 18.70
C LEU A 107 17.09 0.36 20.13
N GLU A 108 15.77 0.53 20.29
CA GLU A 108 15.11 0.34 21.59
C GLU A 108 14.85 -1.15 21.80
N VAL A 109 15.36 -1.70 22.90
CA VAL A 109 15.18 -3.11 23.25
C VAL A 109 14.65 -3.27 24.68
N VAL A 110 13.84 -4.30 24.90
CA VAL A 110 13.41 -4.72 26.23
C VAL A 110 14.16 -6.00 26.62
N MET A 111 14.89 -5.94 27.73
CA MET A 111 15.72 -7.06 28.20
C MET A 111 15.97 -7.01 29.72
N THR A 112 16.60 -8.05 30.26
CA THR A 112 17.01 -8.08 31.68
C THR A 112 18.44 -7.51 31.85
N PRO A 113 18.84 -7.08 33.06
CA PRO A 113 20.24 -6.71 33.33
C PRO A 113 21.27 -7.81 32.98
N ALA A 114 20.89 -9.09 33.08
CA ALA A 114 21.77 -10.20 32.71
C ALA A 114 21.96 -10.31 31.18
N SER A 115 20.90 -10.08 30.40
CA SER A 115 20.96 -10.03 28.94
C SER A 115 21.80 -8.86 28.44
N ARG A 116 21.73 -7.69 29.12
CA ARG A 116 22.52 -6.50 28.78
C ARG A 116 24.01 -6.79 28.66
N GLY A 117 24.57 -7.57 29.59
CA GLY A 117 25.99 -7.94 29.56
C GLY A 117 26.38 -8.80 28.36
N LYS A 118 25.46 -9.64 27.87
CA LYS A 118 25.65 -10.42 26.64
C LYS A 118 25.57 -9.53 25.40
N VAL A 119 24.57 -8.65 25.36
CA VAL A 119 24.35 -7.71 24.24
C VAL A 119 25.54 -6.79 24.04
N ALA A 120 26.13 -6.28 25.12
CA ALA A 120 27.32 -5.41 25.04
C ALA A 120 28.57 -6.11 24.47
N GLY A 121 28.56 -7.45 24.36
CA GLY A 121 29.65 -8.23 23.75
C GLY A 121 29.36 -8.69 22.32
N ILE A 122 28.23 -8.30 21.73
CA ILE A 122 27.91 -8.58 20.32
C ILE A 122 28.79 -7.70 19.43
N ASP A 123 29.31 -8.27 18.35
CA ASP A 123 30.12 -7.54 17.37
C ASP A 123 29.31 -6.39 16.73
N GLY A 124 29.97 -5.25 16.49
CA GLY A 124 29.32 -4.03 15.98
C GLY A 124 28.50 -3.23 17.00
N VAL A 125 28.30 -3.71 18.23
CA VAL A 125 27.63 -2.92 19.29
C VAL A 125 28.60 -1.87 19.84
N ARG A 126 28.27 -0.59 19.58
CA ARG A 126 29.03 0.58 20.05
C ARG A 126 28.73 0.91 21.51
N TRP A 127 27.46 0.85 21.91
CA TRP A 127 27.05 1.23 23.26
C TRP A 127 25.72 0.61 23.70
N VAL A 128 25.59 0.35 25.01
CA VAL A 128 24.35 -0.15 25.63
C VAL A 128 24.04 0.59 26.93
N GLY A 129 22.87 1.23 27.01
CA GLY A 129 22.43 1.94 28.20
C GLY A 129 20.93 1.88 28.44
N VAL A 130 20.52 2.31 29.64
CA VAL A 130 19.12 2.32 30.05
C VAL A 130 18.41 3.51 29.42
N VAL A 131 17.18 3.31 28.93
CA VAL A 131 16.27 4.41 28.57
C VAL A 131 15.89 5.14 29.86
N GLN A 132 16.43 6.34 30.05
CA GLN A 132 16.22 7.11 31.26
C GLN A 132 14.76 7.61 31.34
N PRO A 133 14.13 7.64 32.53
CA PRO A 133 12.78 8.20 32.68
C PRO A 133 12.62 9.61 32.10
N ALA A 134 13.67 10.43 32.17
CA ALA A 134 13.70 11.76 31.56
C ALA A 134 13.44 11.74 30.04
N PHE A 135 13.92 10.71 29.33
CA PHE A 135 13.78 10.57 27.88
C PHE A 135 12.36 10.19 27.46
N LYS A 136 11.54 9.73 28.39
CA LYS A 136 10.17 9.27 28.14
C LYS A 136 9.13 10.39 28.28
N LEU A 137 9.54 11.62 28.58
CA LEU A 137 8.66 12.77 28.76
C LEU A 137 8.78 13.72 27.58
N TYR A 138 7.66 14.27 27.13
CA TYR A 138 7.67 15.40 26.21
C TYR A 138 8.50 16.57 26.78
N PRO A 139 9.35 17.23 25.96
CA PRO A 139 10.12 18.39 26.41
C PRO A 139 9.26 19.48 27.05
N GLY A 140 9.55 19.81 28.31
CA GLY A 140 8.80 20.83 29.06
C GLY A 140 7.52 20.33 29.74
N LEU A 141 7.13 19.05 29.60
CA LEU A 141 5.92 18.51 30.21
C LEU A 141 5.89 18.67 31.73
N GLU A 142 7.01 18.45 32.44
CA GLU A 142 7.05 18.67 33.90
C GLU A 142 6.74 20.11 34.29
N ARG A 143 7.26 21.08 33.51
CA ARG A 143 7.00 22.50 33.72
C ARG A 143 5.54 22.81 33.44
N ASP A 144 5.02 22.35 32.30
CA ASP A 144 3.65 22.60 31.88
C ASP A 144 2.63 22.02 32.87
N VAL A 145 2.90 20.83 33.42
CA VAL A 145 2.08 20.24 34.48
C VAL A 145 2.19 21.06 35.78
N ALA A 146 3.39 21.45 36.19
CA ALA A 146 3.59 22.24 37.41
C ALA A 146 2.97 23.66 37.33
N ASP A 147 2.94 24.26 36.14
CA ASP A 147 2.40 25.60 35.90
C ASP A 147 0.85 25.61 35.87
N ARG A 148 0.24 24.51 35.41
CA ARG A 148 -1.22 24.41 35.19
C ARG A 148 -1.95 23.67 36.30
N PHE A 149 -1.26 22.82 37.08
CA PHE A 149 -1.89 21.91 38.04
C PHE A 149 -1.17 21.93 39.39
N THR A 150 -1.95 21.80 40.47
CA THR A 150 -1.41 21.55 41.80
C THR A 150 -1.14 20.05 42.00
N PRO A 151 -0.28 19.65 42.95
CA PRO A 151 0.07 18.23 43.16
C PRO A 151 -1.12 17.30 43.45
N GLY A 152 -2.23 17.83 43.96
CA GLY A 152 -3.46 17.08 44.24
C GLY A 152 -4.43 16.99 43.06
N ASP A 153 -4.22 17.81 42.03
CA ASP A 153 -5.01 17.77 40.80
C ASP A 153 -4.64 16.54 39.98
N LYS A 154 -5.54 16.18 39.06
CA LYS A 154 -5.28 15.16 38.06
C LYS A 154 -5.06 15.81 36.70
N VAL A 155 -4.15 15.22 35.94
CA VAL A 155 -3.80 15.64 34.58
C VAL A 155 -4.13 14.51 33.61
N ALA A 156 -4.71 14.88 32.46
CA ALA A 156 -4.92 13.97 31.34
C ALA A 156 -3.63 13.91 30.50
N LEU A 157 -3.09 12.71 30.33
CA LEU A 157 -1.85 12.43 29.60
C LEU A 157 -2.09 11.34 28.55
N GLN A 158 -1.38 11.43 27.44
CA GLN A 158 -1.23 10.37 26.46
C GLN A 158 0.02 9.57 26.81
N VAL A 159 -0.13 8.26 27.00
CA VAL A 159 0.95 7.35 27.42
C VAL A 159 1.11 6.26 26.37
N SER A 160 2.24 6.28 25.66
CA SER A 160 2.61 5.23 24.72
C SER A 160 3.33 4.09 25.48
N LEU A 161 2.98 2.85 25.18
CA LEU A 161 3.61 1.63 25.67
C LEU A 161 4.34 0.89 24.54
N TYR A 162 5.39 0.15 24.89
CA TYR A 162 6.07 -0.73 23.93
C TYR A 162 5.14 -1.85 23.44
N PRO A 163 5.28 -2.29 22.16
CA PRO A 163 4.43 -3.33 21.60
C PRO A 163 4.56 -4.64 22.38
N GLY A 164 3.43 -5.30 22.66
CA GLY A 164 3.36 -6.55 23.42
C GLY A 164 3.58 -6.41 24.93
N GLU A 165 3.56 -5.18 25.48
CA GLU A 165 3.70 -4.89 26.92
C GLU A 165 2.41 -4.30 27.53
N ASP A 166 1.29 -4.46 26.84
CA ASP A 166 0.01 -3.77 27.04
C ASP A 166 -0.56 -3.92 28.47
N GLU A 167 -1.07 -5.10 28.83
CA GLU A 167 -1.72 -5.30 30.13
C GLU A 167 -0.76 -5.17 31.32
N PRO A 168 0.49 -5.67 31.27
CA PRO A 168 1.47 -5.39 32.31
C PRO A 168 1.68 -3.88 32.53
N GLY A 169 1.82 -3.10 31.45
CA GLY A 169 1.99 -1.66 31.52
C GLY A 169 0.75 -0.94 32.04
N LEU A 170 -0.44 -1.22 31.49
CA LEU A 170 -1.69 -0.62 31.94
C LEU A 170 -1.98 -0.94 33.42
N SER A 171 -1.65 -2.15 33.89
CA SER A 171 -1.75 -2.52 35.29
C SER A 171 -0.84 -1.68 36.19
N GLN A 172 0.41 -1.45 35.79
CA GLN A 172 1.34 -0.58 36.52
C GLN A 172 0.86 0.88 36.54
N VAL A 173 0.30 1.37 35.42
CA VAL A 173 -0.30 2.71 35.33
C VAL A 173 -1.49 2.85 36.29
N ARG A 174 -2.43 1.89 36.31
CA ARG A 174 -3.53 1.84 37.29
C ARG A 174 -3.01 1.83 38.74
N GLY A 175 -1.90 1.13 38.99
CA GLY A 175 -1.22 1.07 40.29
C GLY A 175 -0.74 2.43 40.82
N LEU A 176 -0.57 3.44 39.96
CA LEU A 176 -0.26 4.82 40.36
C LEU A 176 -1.51 5.65 40.74
N GLY A 177 -2.69 5.04 40.72
CA GLY A 177 -3.97 5.72 40.92
C GLY A 177 -4.48 6.41 39.65
N ALA A 178 -3.95 6.06 38.48
CA ALA A 178 -4.42 6.59 37.21
C ALA A 178 -5.74 5.92 36.78
N ARG A 179 -6.63 6.70 36.17
CA ARG A 179 -7.84 6.22 35.50
C ARG A 179 -7.58 6.20 34.00
N ILE A 180 -7.71 5.04 33.37
CA ILE A 180 -7.60 4.92 31.90
C ILE A 180 -8.91 5.44 31.29
N LEU A 181 -8.80 6.35 30.33
CA LEU A 181 -9.91 7.00 29.63
C LEU A 181 -10.19 6.30 28.29
N LYS A 182 -9.14 6.14 27.49
CA LYS A 182 -9.15 5.50 26.16
C LYS A 182 -7.87 4.70 25.95
N VAL A 183 -7.93 3.69 25.09
CA VAL A 183 -6.79 2.86 24.70
C VAL A 183 -6.88 2.59 23.21
N ASP A 184 -5.79 2.90 22.50
CA ASP A 184 -5.60 2.64 21.08
C ASP A 184 -4.53 1.59 20.91
N ARG A 185 -4.88 0.49 20.23
CA ARG A 185 -3.98 -0.64 20.03
C ARG A 185 -3.48 -0.60 18.60
N GLY A 186 -2.33 0.03 18.41
CA GLY A 186 -1.55 -0.10 17.19
C GLY A 186 -0.77 -1.41 17.16
N ARG A 187 -0.30 -1.81 15.98
CA ARG A 187 0.60 -2.95 15.77
C ARG A 187 1.98 -2.67 16.35
N SER A 188 2.41 -1.42 16.23
CA SER A 188 3.75 -0.92 16.54
C SER A 188 3.85 -0.39 17.97
N PHE A 189 2.74 0.06 18.55
CA PHE A 189 2.66 0.55 19.93
C PHE A 189 1.21 0.69 20.37
N LEU A 190 1.00 0.74 21.69
CA LEU A 190 -0.30 1.05 22.30
C LEU A 190 -0.27 2.46 22.86
N VAL A 191 -1.37 3.19 22.73
CA VAL A 191 -1.53 4.53 23.31
C VAL A 191 -2.70 4.54 24.28
N ALA A 192 -2.45 4.95 25.52
CA ALA A 192 -3.50 5.10 26.53
C ALA A 192 -3.66 6.57 26.90
N GLN A 193 -4.87 7.10 26.76
CA GLN A 193 -5.22 8.36 27.41
C GLN A 193 -5.56 8.07 28.87
N VAL A 194 -4.85 8.70 29.80
CA VAL A 194 -4.98 8.43 31.23
C VAL A 194 -5.11 9.72 32.03
N GLU A 195 -5.90 9.66 33.09
CA GLU A 195 -6.01 10.72 34.09
C GLU A 195 -5.22 10.29 35.34
N VAL A 196 -4.08 10.93 35.60
CA VAL A 196 -3.14 10.58 36.68
C VAL A 196 -2.96 11.76 37.65
N PRO A 197 -2.76 11.54 38.96
CA PRO A 197 -2.40 12.63 39.87
C PRO A 197 -1.12 13.34 39.40
N ALA A 198 -1.12 14.67 39.35
CA ALA A 198 0.01 15.46 38.84
C ALA A 198 1.33 15.15 39.56
N ALA A 199 1.27 14.87 40.87
CA ALA A 199 2.43 14.46 41.69
C ALA A 199 3.05 13.10 41.28
N ARG A 200 2.42 12.32 40.40
CA ARG A 200 2.87 10.98 39.99
C ARG A 200 3.49 10.96 38.58
N LEU A 201 3.65 12.11 37.91
CA LEU A 201 4.25 12.18 36.57
C LEU A 201 5.63 11.49 36.49
N GLN A 202 6.54 11.78 37.42
CA GLN A 202 7.86 11.12 37.43
C GLN A 202 7.78 9.62 37.73
N ALA A 203 6.80 9.19 38.54
CA ALA A 203 6.59 7.77 38.82
C ALA A 203 6.05 7.02 37.60
N LEU A 204 5.22 7.69 36.79
CA LEU A 204 4.71 7.18 35.52
C LEU A 204 5.86 6.96 34.52
N ALA A 205 6.77 7.93 34.38
CA ALA A 205 7.97 7.81 33.54
C ALA A 205 8.94 6.69 33.98
N ARG A 206 8.89 6.27 35.23
CA ARG A 206 9.72 5.17 35.77
C ARG A 206 9.18 3.78 35.45
N ILE A 207 7.98 3.67 34.91
CA ILE A 207 7.41 2.38 34.50
C ILE A 207 8.25 1.82 33.33
N PRO A 208 8.77 0.57 33.41
CA PRO A 208 9.64 0.02 32.37
C PRO A 208 9.01 -0.07 30.99
N THR A 209 7.71 -0.39 30.92
CA THR A 209 6.92 -0.61 29.71
C THR A 209 6.40 0.67 29.06
N VAL A 210 6.44 1.80 29.78
CA VAL A 210 6.12 3.11 29.20
C VAL A 210 7.23 3.52 28.26
N ARG A 211 6.86 3.89 27.04
CA ARG A 211 7.75 4.39 25.98
C ARG A 211 7.81 5.90 25.98
N TYR A 212 6.65 6.58 26.01
CA TYR A 212 6.59 8.04 25.92
C TYR A 212 5.33 8.62 26.58
N ILE A 213 5.39 9.88 27.03
CA ILE A 213 4.33 10.57 27.77
C ILE A 213 4.19 12.01 27.27
N GLU A 214 2.98 12.37 26.87
CA GLU A 214 2.61 13.70 26.37
C GLU A 214 1.28 14.19 27.01
N LEU A 215 0.89 15.44 26.76
CA LEU A 215 -0.46 15.91 27.11
C LEU A 215 -1.50 15.28 26.17
N VAL A 216 -2.74 15.14 26.63
CA VAL A 216 -3.87 14.89 25.72
C VAL A 216 -4.15 16.15 24.91
N TYR A 217 -4.36 15.99 23.61
CA TYR A 217 -4.67 17.07 22.66
C TYR A 217 -6.14 17.02 22.24
N GLU A 218 -6.66 18.15 21.76
CA GLU A 218 -8.05 18.31 21.28
C GLU A 218 -8.03 18.65 19.79
N PRO A 219 -8.94 18.07 18.98
CA PRO A 219 -8.98 18.32 17.55
C PRO A 219 -9.51 19.74 17.29
N MET A 220 -9.07 20.35 16.20
CA MET A 220 -9.44 21.70 15.82
C MET A 220 -9.45 21.81 14.30
N ALA A 221 -10.57 22.28 13.74
CA ALA A 221 -10.64 22.63 12.32
C ALA A 221 -9.54 23.65 11.98
N LEU A 222 -8.79 23.40 10.91
CA LEU A 222 -7.65 24.22 10.48
C LEU A 222 -8.08 25.30 9.48
N ASN A 223 -9.13 26.02 9.85
CA ASN A 223 -9.46 27.32 9.28
C ASN A 223 -8.68 28.42 9.99
N ASP A 224 -8.43 29.52 9.29
CA ASP A 224 -7.89 30.71 9.95
C ASP A 224 -8.87 31.20 11.02
N ARG A 225 -8.48 31.13 12.32
CA ARG A 225 -9.28 31.61 13.47
C ARG A 225 -9.52 33.14 13.47
N ALA A 226 -9.13 33.86 12.43
CA ALA A 226 -9.66 35.18 12.17
C ALA A 226 -11.12 35.01 11.72
N ARG A 227 -12.08 35.32 12.60
CA ARG A 227 -13.52 35.37 12.30
C ARG A 227 -13.90 36.49 11.31
N PHE A 228 -13.04 36.80 10.36
CA PHE A 228 -12.98 38.07 9.67
C PHE A 228 -12.24 37.94 8.34
N HIS A 229 -12.97 37.95 7.23
CA HIS A 229 -13.01 39.06 6.26
C HIS A 229 -13.53 38.54 4.91
N ASN A 230 -14.72 39.00 4.53
CA ASN A 230 -15.57 38.40 3.50
C ASN A 230 -15.41 39.00 2.10
N GLY A 231 -15.52 38.12 1.10
CA GLY A 231 -16.06 38.36 -0.24
C GLY A 231 -15.09 38.25 -1.43
N MET A 232 -15.28 37.28 -2.35
CA MET A 232 -14.78 37.25 -3.77
C MET A 232 -14.98 35.91 -4.52
N ALA A 233 -15.46 35.88 -5.78
CA ALA A 233 -15.88 34.73 -6.63
C ALA A 233 -14.99 33.45 -6.70
N ALA A 234 -15.55 32.36 -7.26
CA ALA A 234 -15.17 30.94 -7.14
C ALA A 234 -14.22 30.35 -8.24
N ILE A 235 -13.82 29.07 -8.07
CA ILE A 235 -12.79 28.29 -8.82
C ILE A 235 -13.29 27.60 -10.11
N ALA A 236 -12.68 27.94 -11.27
CA ALA A 236 -12.29 26.94 -12.26
C ALA A 236 -10.86 26.52 -11.90
N ASN A 237 -10.61 25.24 -11.68
CA ASN A 237 -9.41 24.77 -11.01
C ASN A 237 -8.20 24.90 -11.94
N ASP A 238 -7.21 25.73 -11.61
CA ASP A 238 -5.95 25.82 -12.39
C ASP A 238 -5.11 24.53 -12.26
N THR A 239 -5.50 23.64 -11.33
CA THR A 239 -5.01 22.25 -11.26
C THR A 239 -5.51 21.42 -12.45
N PHE A 240 -6.67 21.77 -13.04
CA PHE A 240 -7.32 21.06 -14.15
C PHE A 240 -7.29 21.90 -15.42
N SER A 241 -6.40 21.56 -16.35
CA SER A 241 -6.36 22.14 -17.69
C SER A 241 -7.43 21.54 -18.60
N ALA A 242 -7.74 22.23 -19.71
CA ALA A 242 -8.49 21.64 -20.79
C ALA A 242 -7.66 20.50 -21.41
N GLY A 243 -8.09 19.24 -21.25
CA GLY A 243 -7.34 18.08 -21.74
C GLY A 243 -7.37 16.88 -20.81
N ILE A 244 -7.76 17.05 -19.54
CA ILE A 244 -8.02 15.93 -18.64
C ILE A 244 -9.27 15.18 -19.08
N ASP A 245 -9.21 13.85 -19.02
CA ASP A 245 -10.35 12.99 -19.32
C ASP A 245 -11.53 13.32 -18.39
N PRO A 246 -12.66 13.81 -18.93
CA PRO A 246 -13.82 14.19 -18.12
C PRO A 246 -14.53 13.00 -17.47
N SER A 247 -14.21 11.76 -17.85
CA SER A 247 -14.73 10.54 -17.19
C SER A 247 -14.06 10.26 -15.84
N LEU A 248 -12.94 10.92 -15.54
CA LEU A 248 -12.28 10.85 -14.23
C LEU A 248 -12.99 11.75 -13.21
N ASP A 249 -14.21 11.38 -12.83
CA ASP A 249 -15.07 12.14 -11.92
C ASP A 249 -15.44 11.39 -10.63
N GLY A 250 -14.71 10.31 -10.34
CA GLY A 250 -14.85 9.49 -9.13
C GLY A 250 -15.63 8.21 -9.32
N LYS A 251 -16.19 7.94 -10.51
CA LYS A 251 -16.91 6.70 -10.81
C LYS A 251 -16.73 6.28 -12.26
N ASP A 252 -16.50 5.00 -12.49
CA ASP A 252 -16.55 4.38 -13.81
C ASP A 252 -17.61 3.27 -13.86
N GLU A 253 -18.67 3.48 -14.64
CA GLU A 253 -19.79 2.54 -14.74
C GLU A 253 -19.41 1.24 -15.47
N ALA A 254 -18.40 1.28 -16.35
CA ALA A 254 -18.00 0.12 -17.14
C ALA A 254 -17.28 -0.94 -16.30
N SER A 255 -16.36 -0.52 -15.44
CA SER A 255 -15.67 -1.39 -14.47
C SER A 255 -16.44 -1.56 -13.16
N GLY A 256 -17.40 -0.67 -12.87
CA GLY A 256 -18.08 -0.61 -11.57
C GLY A 256 -17.21 0.00 -10.46
N PHE A 257 -16.04 0.56 -10.81
CA PHE A 257 -15.16 1.22 -9.86
C PHE A 257 -15.75 2.55 -9.39
N GLN A 258 -15.69 2.81 -8.08
CA GLN A 258 -16.05 4.09 -7.49
C GLN A 258 -15.05 4.44 -6.41
N VAL A 259 -14.50 5.65 -6.47
CA VAL A 259 -13.64 6.17 -5.39
C VAL A 259 -14.51 6.34 -4.15
N LYS A 260 -14.04 5.81 -3.01
CA LYS A 260 -14.68 6.04 -1.71
C LYS A 260 -13.78 6.87 -0.80
N TYR A 261 -14.27 8.06 -0.45
CA TYR A 261 -13.60 8.95 0.50
C TYR A 261 -14.09 8.73 1.93
N GLY A 262 -13.18 8.87 2.88
CA GLY A 262 -13.47 9.18 4.25
C GLY A 262 -13.29 10.68 4.45
N HIS A 263 -14.26 11.31 5.11
CA HIS A 263 -14.26 12.75 5.35
C HIS A 263 -14.39 12.98 6.85
N MET A 264 -13.31 13.41 7.49
CA MET A 264 -13.28 13.68 8.92
C MET A 264 -13.33 15.18 9.18
N ASP A 265 -14.48 15.68 9.60
CA ASP A 265 -14.70 17.12 9.76
C ASP A 265 -15.82 17.45 10.78
N THR A 266 -16.41 18.64 10.74
CA THR A 266 -17.41 19.13 11.71
C THR A 266 -18.81 18.57 11.46
N GLY A 267 -19.11 18.23 10.21
CA GLY A 267 -20.44 17.82 9.76
C GLY A 267 -20.56 17.93 8.24
N ILE A 268 -21.69 17.51 7.67
CA ILE A 268 -22.07 17.83 6.29
C ILE A 268 -23.54 18.21 6.26
N TYR A 269 -23.88 19.38 5.71
CA TYR A 269 -25.26 19.76 5.42
C TYR A 269 -25.79 18.95 4.23
N ILE A 270 -26.23 17.71 4.50
CA ILE A 270 -26.60 16.75 3.44
C ILE A 270 -27.81 17.18 2.61
N ALA A 271 -28.65 18.07 3.15
CA ALA A 271 -29.78 18.63 2.43
C ALA A 271 -29.37 19.67 1.37
N HIS A 272 -28.07 19.95 1.21
CA HIS A 272 -27.58 20.83 0.17
C HIS A 272 -27.91 20.26 -1.22
N PRO A 273 -28.49 21.06 -2.14
CA PRO A 273 -28.91 20.61 -3.47
C PRO A 273 -27.79 20.20 -4.44
N ASP A 274 -26.51 20.31 -4.04
CA ASP A 274 -25.35 19.89 -4.83
C ASP A 274 -24.75 18.55 -4.39
N PHE A 275 -25.43 17.84 -3.49
CA PHE A 275 -25.06 16.47 -3.09
C PHE A 275 -25.97 15.43 -3.74
N THR A 276 -26.35 15.62 -5.01
CA THR A 276 -27.32 14.73 -5.67
C THR A 276 -26.68 13.54 -6.38
N THR A 277 -25.41 13.64 -6.75
CA THR A 277 -24.67 12.59 -7.48
C THR A 277 -23.80 11.72 -6.60
N ALA A 278 -23.29 12.27 -5.49
CA ALA A 278 -22.41 11.56 -4.56
C ALA A 278 -23.20 10.64 -3.63
N ASP A 279 -22.69 9.43 -3.38
CA ASP A 279 -23.23 8.54 -2.35
C ASP A 279 -22.62 8.92 -0.99
N ILE A 280 -23.38 9.63 -0.15
CA ILE A 280 -22.91 10.13 1.14
C ILE A 280 -23.52 9.33 2.29
N THR A 281 -22.64 8.72 3.07
CA THR A 281 -22.98 7.99 4.29
C THR A 281 -22.38 8.67 5.52
N PHE A 282 -22.93 8.36 6.69
CA PHE A 282 -22.54 8.97 7.96
C PHE A 282 -22.29 7.89 9.01
N GLU A 283 -21.20 8.06 9.74
CA GLU A 283 -20.97 7.32 10.96
C GLU A 283 -22.03 7.67 12.02
N PRO A 284 -22.51 6.71 12.84
CA PRO A 284 -23.53 6.99 13.85
C PRO A 284 -23.15 8.12 14.80
N GLY A 285 -23.97 9.16 14.83
CA GLY A 285 -23.76 10.34 15.68
C GLY A 285 -23.09 11.53 14.98
N ALA A 286 -22.60 11.36 13.75
CA ALA A 286 -22.07 12.45 12.95
C ALA A 286 -23.15 13.50 12.60
N ASP A 287 -22.74 14.78 12.52
CA ASP A 287 -23.65 15.89 12.22
C ASP A 287 -23.96 15.97 10.72
N SER A 288 -25.18 15.57 10.33
CA SER A 288 -25.69 15.70 8.95
C SER A 288 -26.39 17.03 8.66
N SER A 289 -26.33 17.98 9.60
CA SER A 289 -26.89 19.32 9.46
C SER A 289 -25.80 20.38 9.29
N ASP A 290 -24.69 20.25 10.01
CA ASP A 290 -23.53 21.16 10.03
C ASP A 290 -23.94 22.64 10.14
N LEU A 291 -25.04 22.92 10.85
CA LEU A 291 -25.63 24.26 10.93
C LEU A 291 -24.90 25.17 11.93
N ASP A 292 -24.01 24.62 12.74
CA ASP A 292 -23.27 25.32 13.78
C ASP A 292 -21.86 25.76 13.32
N ASN A 293 -21.34 25.15 12.24
CA ASN A 293 -19.99 25.42 11.73
C ASN A 293 -19.95 25.67 10.22
N GLY A 294 -20.36 24.71 9.39
CA GLY A 294 -20.32 24.80 7.92
C GLY A 294 -18.97 24.45 7.30
N HIS A 295 -17.93 24.21 8.10
CA HIS A 295 -16.58 23.88 7.62
C HIS A 295 -16.59 22.55 6.86
N GLY A 296 -17.16 21.50 7.46
CA GLY A 296 -17.22 20.18 6.83
C GLY A 296 -18.09 20.14 5.57
N THR A 297 -19.13 20.96 5.48
CA THR A 297 -19.90 21.14 4.24
C THR A 297 -19.06 21.77 3.13
N HIS A 298 -18.24 22.76 3.46
CA HIS A 298 -17.36 23.42 2.50
C HIS A 298 -16.26 22.47 1.99
N THR A 299 -15.63 21.71 2.89
CA THR A 299 -14.58 20.74 2.52
C THR A 299 -15.14 19.56 1.72
N SER A 300 -16.27 18.98 2.13
CA SER A 300 -16.94 17.90 1.38
C SER A 300 -17.45 18.38 0.01
N GLY A 301 -17.94 19.62 -0.10
CA GLY A 301 -18.29 20.21 -1.37
C GLY A 301 -17.13 20.32 -2.36
N SER A 302 -15.91 20.58 -1.86
CA SER A 302 -14.69 20.63 -2.68
C SER A 302 -14.28 19.26 -3.22
N LEU A 303 -14.67 18.19 -2.51
CA LEU A 303 -14.46 16.80 -2.93
C LEU A 303 -15.50 16.35 -3.95
N VAL A 304 -16.79 16.40 -3.56
CA VAL A 304 -17.86 15.66 -4.25
C VAL A 304 -19.10 16.49 -4.63
N GLY A 305 -19.08 17.82 -4.43
CA GLY A 305 -20.21 18.67 -4.84
C GLY A 305 -20.44 18.63 -6.35
N ASP A 306 -21.67 18.48 -6.82
CA ASP A 306 -21.97 18.34 -8.26
C ASP A 306 -22.00 19.70 -9.02
N GLY A 307 -22.06 20.80 -8.28
CA GLY A 307 -22.10 22.16 -8.81
C GLY A 307 -23.45 22.53 -9.45
N GLY A 308 -24.52 21.77 -9.24
CA GLY A 308 -25.84 21.97 -9.84
C GLY A 308 -26.44 23.34 -9.56
N GLN A 309 -26.13 23.94 -8.40
CA GLN A 309 -26.54 25.29 -8.04
C GLN A 309 -25.60 26.38 -8.56
N SER A 310 -24.64 26.11 -9.44
CA SER A 310 -23.62 27.10 -9.79
C SER A 310 -24.17 28.44 -10.29
N SER A 311 -25.34 28.39 -10.94
CA SER A 311 -26.07 29.56 -11.44
C SER A 311 -26.69 30.45 -10.34
N SER A 312 -26.70 29.99 -9.07
CA SER A 312 -27.10 30.78 -7.90
C SER A 312 -26.05 31.85 -7.55
N VAL A 313 -24.81 31.70 -8.02
CA VAL A 313 -23.76 32.71 -7.87
C VAL A 313 -24.04 33.88 -8.83
N PRO A 314 -24.23 35.12 -8.33
CA PRO A 314 -24.59 36.27 -9.17
C PRO A 314 -23.59 36.59 -10.28
N GLU A 315 -24.10 36.89 -11.49
CA GLU A 315 -23.33 37.43 -12.62
C GLU A 315 -22.70 38.78 -12.22
N GLY A 316 -21.36 38.89 -12.29
CA GLY A 316 -20.62 40.08 -11.85
C GLY A 316 -20.03 40.00 -10.43
N ALA A 317 -20.10 38.85 -9.75
CA ALA A 317 -19.19 38.55 -8.65
C ALA A 317 -17.73 38.61 -9.18
N PRO A 318 -16.85 39.50 -8.69
CA PRO A 318 -15.49 39.63 -9.22
C PRO A 318 -14.65 38.36 -8.96
N PRO A 319 -13.91 37.81 -9.95
CA PRO A 319 -13.85 38.18 -11.36
C PRO A 319 -14.40 37.08 -12.30
N SER A 320 -15.66 36.64 -12.16
CA SER A 320 -16.26 35.73 -13.17
C SER A 320 -16.62 36.48 -14.45
N GLY A 321 -15.67 37.13 -15.13
CA GLY A 321 -15.88 37.83 -16.40
C GLY A 321 -16.46 36.97 -17.54
N ALA A 322 -16.77 35.69 -17.29
CA ALA A 322 -17.48 34.77 -18.15
C ALA A 322 -18.86 34.41 -17.56
N ALA A 323 -19.85 34.17 -18.42
CA ALA A 323 -21.16 33.66 -18.00
C ALA A 323 -21.00 32.36 -17.21
N ILE A 324 -21.62 32.29 -16.02
CA ILE A 324 -21.56 31.10 -15.18
C ILE A 324 -22.51 30.04 -15.75
N GLY A 325 -21.93 28.99 -16.35
CA GLY A 325 -22.66 27.81 -16.82
C GLY A 325 -23.05 26.87 -15.67
N PRO A 326 -23.91 25.86 -15.93
CA PRO A 326 -24.18 24.81 -14.95
C PRO A 326 -22.90 24.04 -14.59
N ASN A 327 -22.79 23.57 -13.35
CA ASN A 327 -21.72 22.70 -12.83
C ASN A 327 -20.30 23.28 -12.88
N GLN A 328 -20.17 24.60 -12.90
CA GLN A 328 -18.86 25.26 -12.88
C GLN A 328 -18.18 25.21 -11.50
N TRP A 329 -18.94 25.16 -10.42
CA TRP A 329 -18.45 25.09 -9.03
C TRP A 329 -18.59 23.67 -8.44
N ARG A 330 -18.27 22.66 -9.25
CA ARG A 330 -18.26 21.26 -8.80
C ARG A 330 -16.95 20.92 -8.04
N GLY A 331 -17.03 19.99 -7.12
CA GLY A 331 -15.89 19.31 -6.52
C GLY A 331 -15.11 18.50 -7.56
N MET A 332 -13.97 17.96 -7.14
CA MET A 332 -13.06 17.27 -8.06
C MET A 332 -13.60 15.95 -8.59
N THR A 333 -14.34 15.23 -7.76
CA THR A 333 -14.88 13.90 -8.07
C THR A 333 -16.34 13.83 -7.65
N PRO A 334 -17.25 14.49 -8.39
CA PRO A 334 -18.67 14.61 -8.03
C PRO A 334 -19.43 13.28 -8.00
N GLN A 335 -18.92 12.22 -8.63
CA GLN A 335 -19.56 10.90 -8.64
C GLN A 335 -18.97 9.92 -7.60
N ALA A 336 -17.97 10.34 -6.83
CA ALA A 336 -17.40 9.51 -5.78
C ALA A 336 -18.37 9.27 -4.62
N ALA A 337 -18.14 8.19 -3.88
CA ALA A 337 -18.77 7.95 -2.59
C ALA A 337 -18.00 8.66 -1.48
N LEU A 338 -18.71 9.04 -0.41
CA LEU A 338 -18.12 9.71 0.74
C LEU A 338 -18.74 9.15 2.04
N HIS A 339 -17.90 8.76 2.97
CA HIS A 339 -18.28 8.37 4.32
C HIS A 339 -17.81 9.43 5.31
N HIS A 340 -18.74 10.06 6.02
CA HIS A 340 -18.44 11.14 6.94
C HIS A 340 -18.35 10.68 8.39
N ILE A 341 -17.26 11.06 9.05
CA ILE A 341 -17.05 10.90 10.49
C ILE A 341 -16.86 12.30 11.07
N SER A 342 -17.63 12.68 12.09
CA SER A 342 -17.36 13.94 12.78
C SER A 342 -16.16 13.77 13.71
N PHE A 343 -15.11 14.60 13.59
CA PHE A 343 -13.87 14.39 14.36
C PHE A 343 -14.08 14.60 15.88
N ASP A 344 -15.19 15.22 16.27
CA ASP A 344 -15.58 15.45 17.66
C ASP A 344 -16.38 14.29 18.28
N ASN A 345 -16.67 13.22 17.53
CA ASN A 345 -17.39 12.01 17.96
C ASN A 345 -16.67 11.15 19.03
N LEU A 346 -15.67 11.71 19.72
CA LEU A 346 -14.90 11.06 20.78
C LEU A 346 -14.20 9.77 20.35
N TYR A 347 -14.04 9.51 19.06
CA TYR A 347 -13.13 8.48 18.59
C TYR A 347 -11.69 8.84 18.90
N THR A 348 -10.85 7.82 18.89
CA THR A 348 -9.41 7.97 18.83
C THR A 348 -8.94 7.92 17.38
N ASP A 349 -7.68 8.31 17.12
CA ASP A 349 -7.13 8.26 15.76
C ASP A 349 -7.24 6.84 15.17
N ARG A 350 -6.96 5.80 15.97
CA ARG A 350 -7.08 4.40 15.53
C ARG A 350 -8.51 4.05 15.13
N GLN A 351 -9.48 4.35 16.00
CA GLN A 351 -10.89 4.08 15.73
C GLN A 351 -11.40 4.82 14.49
N MET A 352 -10.86 6.02 14.24
CA MET A 352 -11.22 6.83 13.07
C MET A 352 -10.89 6.10 11.77
N PHE A 353 -9.65 5.65 11.58
CA PHE A 353 -9.28 4.97 10.33
C PHE A 353 -9.70 3.48 10.30
N GLU A 354 -9.94 2.82 11.45
CA GLU A 354 -10.61 1.51 11.49
C GLU A 354 -12.04 1.61 10.93
N ARG A 355 -12.79 2.66 11.28
CA ARG A 355 -14.13 2.90 10.72
C ARG A 355 -14.09 3.18 9.22
N GLU A 356 -13.11 3.94 8.76
CA GLU A 356 -12.88 4.14 7.33
C GLU A 356 -12.59 2.81 6.60
N SER A 357 -11.73 1.97 7.18
CA SER A 357 -11.42 0.64 6.65
C SER A 357 -12.63 -0.28 6.59
N GLU A 358 -13.44 -0.36 7.66
CA GLU A 358 -14.69 -1.14 7.70
C GLU A 358 -15.67 -0.71 6.61
N GLU A 359 -15.67 0.57 6.26
CA GLU A 359 -16.47 1.14 5.18
C GLU A 359 -15.81 0.97 3.80
N GLY A 360 -14.59 0.46 3.69
CA GLY A 360 -13.88 0.34 2.41
C GLY A 360 -13.48 1.69 1.82
N VAL A 361 -13.24 2.70 2.67
CA VAL A 361 -12.64 3.97 2.26
C VAL A 361 -11.23 3.73 1.73
N GLN A 362 -10.90 4.40 0.63
CA GLN A 362 -9.57 4.36 0.02
C GLN A 362 -8.77 5.63 0.30
N ILE A 363 -9.45 6.78 0.39
CA ILE A 363 -8.82 8.09 0.58
C ILE A 363 -9.45 8.80 1.78
N SER A 364 -8.65 9.14 2.79
CA SER A 364 -9.07 9.94 3.94
C SER A 364 -8.69 11.41 3.76
N SER A 365 -9.68 12.30 3.83
CA SER A 365 -9.49 13.75 3.71
C SER A 365 -9.68 14.44 5.06
N ASN A 366 -8.63 15.10 5.55
CA ASN A 366 -8.56 15.63 6.91
C ASN A 366 -8.16 17.12 6.95
N SER A 367 -9.14 17.98 7.22
CA SER A 367 -8.99 19.45 7.31
C SER A 367 -8.95 19.96 8.76
N TRP A 368 -8.29 19.20 9.64
CA TRP A 368 -8.20 19.47 11.06
C TRP A 368 -6.81 19.08 11.61
N GLY A 369 -6.50 19.52 12.83
CA GLY A 369 -5.26 19.17 13.52
C GLY A 369 -5.39 19.24 15.03
N TRP A 370 -4.39 18.70 15.72
CA TRP A 370 -4.34 18.63 17.18
C TRP A 370 -3.92 19.96 17.81
N SER A 371 -4.52 20.29 18.94
CA SER A 371 -4.21 21.50 19.71
C SER A 371 -4.12 21.25 21.22
N SER A 372 -3.36 22.09 21.94
CA SER A 372 -3.36 22.16 23.40
C SER A 372 -3.63 23.60 23.83
N GLY A 373 -4.65 23.82 24.67
CA GLY A 373 -5.02 25.16 25.13
C GLY A 373 -5.33 26.14 23.97
N GLY A 374 -5.85 25.63 22.86
CA GLY A 374 -6.20 26.40 21.67
C GLY A 374 -5.04 26.77 20.75
N SER A 375 -3.84 26.22 20.96
CA SER A 375 -2.68 26.37 20.06
C SER A 375 -2.37 25.04 19.36
N SER A 376 -2.11 25.06 18.05
CA SER A 376 -1.75 23.87 17.28
C SER A 376 -0.48 23.19 17.82
N ILE A 377 -0.49 21.87 17.84
CA ILE A 377 0.70 21.05 18.07
C ILE A 377 1.49 20.98 16.77
N ARG A 378 2.79 21.26 16.83
CA ARG A 378 3.66 21.46 15.65
C ARG A 378 4.82 20.48 15.60
N ASP A 379 4.60 19.27 16.12
CA ASP A 379 5.64 18.30 16.37
C ASP A 379 5.14 16.90 15.95
N TYR A 380 6.06 16.02 15.55
CA TYR A 380 5.81 14.60 15.32
C TYR A 380 5.45 13.89 16.64
N ASN A 381 4.21 14.01 17.07
CA ASN A 381 3.73 13.48 18.35
C ASN A 381 3.20 12.04 18.20
N THR A 382 2.65 11.49 19.29
CA THR A 382 2.08 10.14 19.29
C THR A 382 0.93 9.98 18.29
N ASN A 383 0.15 11.03 18.03
CA ASN A 383 -0.91 10.98 17.01
C ASN A 383 -0.32 10.90 15.60
N ALA A 384 0.71 11.67 15.28
CA ALA A 384 1.39 11.60 13.98
C ALA A 384 1.96 10.18 13.73
N ALA A 385 2.56 9.56 14.75
CA ALA A 385 3.01 8.17 14.66
C ALA A 385 1.87 7.17 14.45
N MET A 386 0.67 7.44 15.01
CA MET A 386 -0.51 6.59 14.80
C MET A 386 -1.04 6.70 13.37
N TRP A 387 -1.01 7.90 12.78
CA TRP A 387 -1.37 8.12 11.38
C TRP A 387 -0.34 7.53 10.41
N ASP A 388 0.95 7.52 10.74
CA ASP A 388 1.95 6.77 9.94
C ASP A 388 1.61 5.28 9.86
N GLU A 389 1.18 4.68 10.98
CA GLU A 389 0.74 3.29 11.02
C GLU A 389 -0.57 3.07 10.26
N GLY A 390 -1.57 3.94 10.44
CA GLY A 390 -2.87 3.83 9.79
C GLY A 390 -2.83 3.98 8.26
N VAL A 391 -1.86 4.73 7.71
CA VAL A 391 -1.64 4.80 6.25
C VAL A 391 -1.24 3.43 5.69
N TRP A 392 -0.40 2.70 6.41
CA TRP A 392 0.04 1.37 5.99
C TRP A 392 -1.05 0.31 6.20
N ASP A 393 -1.60 0.29 7.41
CA ASP A 393 -2.60 -0.67 7.88
C ASP A 393 -3.62 -0.01 8.82
N ALA A 394 -4.75 0.39 8.22
CA ALA A 394 -5.85 1.02 8.92
C ALA A 394 -6.62 0.04 9.84
N ASP A 395 -6.55 -1.28 9.62
CA ASP A 395 -7.28 -2.26 10.43
C ASP A 395 -6.52 -3.58 10.62
N ASN A 396 -5.74 -3.62 11.71
CA ASN A 396 -4.86 -4.72 12.07
C ASN A 396 -5.64 -5.99 12.48
N ASP A 397 -6.96 -5.88 12.71
CA ASP A 397 -7.81 -7.03 13.04
C ASP A 397 -8.32 -7.73 11.77
N VAL A 398 -8.13 -7.13 10.59
CA VAL A 398 -8.48 -7.70 9.28
C VAL A 398 -7.22 -8.23 8.60
N ALA A 399 -7.28 -9.46 8.08
CA ALA A 399 -6.14 -10.05 7.39
C ALA A 399 -5.82 -9.28 6.08
N GLY A 400 -4.53 -9.08 5.81
CA GLY A 400 -4.05 -8.27 4.69
C GLY A 400 -3.61 -6.88 5.13
N LEU A 401 -3.26 -6.02 4.18
CA LEU A 401 -2.96 -4.62 4.44
C LEU A 401 -4.14 -3.75 4.03
N GLN A 402 -4.69 -3.00 4.97
CA GLN A 402 -5.77 -2.05 4.74
C GLN A 402 -5.15 -0.67 4.55
N SER A 403 -4.41 -0.51 3.46
CA SER A 403 -3.70 0.74 3.18
C SER A 403 -4.68 1.87 2.89
N LEU A 404 -4.44 3.02 3.50
CA LEU A 404 -5.31 4.19 3.43
C LEU A 404 -4.51 5.39 2.91
N ILE A 405 -4.99 6.01 1.83
CA ILE A 405 -4.35 7.21 1.27
C ILE A 405 -4.83 8.41 2.10
N VAL A 406 -3.95 8.99 2.93
CA VAL A 406 -4.35 10.04 3.88
C VAL A 406 -3.83 11.41 3.47
N PHE A 407 -4.74 12.37 3.34
CA PHE A 407 -4.43 13.79 3.14
C PHE A 407 -4.71 14.58 4.41
N PHE A 408 -3.71 15.37 4.85
CA PHE A 408 -3.86 16.31 5.97
C PHE A 408 -3.53 17.73 5.53
N SER A 409 -4.32 18.69 5.99
CA SER A 409 -3.97 20.10 5.92
C SER A 409 -2.68 20.40 6.70
N ALA A 410 -1.78 21.24 6.15
CA ALA A 410 -0.52 21.57 6.79
C ALA A 410 -0.67 22.40 8.08
N GLY A 411 -1.80 23.09 8.25
CA GLY A 411 -2.05 24.06 9.33
C GLY A 411 -1.90 25.50 8.87
N ASN A 412 -2.40 26.43 9.69
CA ASN A 412 -2.44 27.86 9.36
C ASN A 412 -1.58 28.71 10.32
N ASN A 413 -0.35 28.25 10.57
CA ASN A 413 0.54 28.85 11.55
C ASN A 413 1.72 29.65 10.94
N GLY A 414 1.73 29.87 9.62
CA GLY A 414 2.80 30.59 8.90
C GLY A 414 2.99 32.05 9.33
N GLY A 415 1.89 32.72 9.72
CA GLY A 415 1.90 34.06 10.31
C GLY A 415 1.80 35.22 9.30
N PHE A 416 1.14 36.32 9.72
CA PHE A 416 0.75 37.45 8.86
C PHE A 416 1.74 38.62 8.78
N ASN A 417 3.02 38.43 9.13
CA ASN A 417 3.96 39.55 9.29
C ASN A 417 4.90 39.78 8.10
N SER A 418 4.82 41.02 7.56
CA SER A 418 5.78 41.75 6.68
C SER A 418 5.33 41.86 5.20
N PRO A 419 5.75 42.90 4.44
CA PRO A 419 4.97 43.56 3.37
C PRO A 419 4.90 42.82 2.02
N TYR A 420 5.25 41.54 2.00
CA TYR A 420 5.27 40.70 0.80
C TYR A 420 4.24 39.59 0.96
N ASN A 421 3.29 39.55 0.03
CA ASN A 421 2.43 38.41 -0.25
C ASN A 421 3.29 37.12 -0.31
N GLY A 422 2.82 36.08 0.38
CA GLY A 422 3.46 34.76 0.52
C GLY A 422 4.81 34.59 1.24
N CYS A 423 5.58 35.65 1.53
CA CYS A 423 6.91 35.53 2.16
C CYS A 423 6.91 35.88 3.65
N ILE A 424 7.00 34.85 4.49
CA ILE A 424 7.11 35.04 5.94
C ILE A 424 8.58 35.29 6.33
N SER A 425 8.81 36.36 7.08
CA SER A 425 10.15 36.72 7.59
C SER A 425 10.52 36.04 8.91
N ASN A 426 9.56 35.38 9.58
CA ASN A 426 9.74 34.75 10.88
C ASN A 426 8.80 33.54 11.06
N GLY A 427 9.28 32.33 10.77
CA GLY A 427 8.68 31.10 11.29
C GLY A 427 8.77 29.90 10.35
N ALA A 428 9.78 29.05 10.56
CA ALA A 428 9.75 27.65 10.13
C ALA A 428 9.03 26.78 11.18
N ASP A 429 9.03 25.46 10.98
CA ASP A 429 8.68 24.46 12.00
C ASP A 429 7.30 24.69 12.64
N ASN A 430 6.30 24.84 11.76
CA ASN A 430 4.93 25.11 12.20
C ASN A 430 3.86 24.31 11.46
N ILE A 431 4.25 23.24 10.79
CA ILE A 431 3.35 22.18 10.31
C ILE A 431 2.60 21.60 11.52
N GLY A 432 1.27 21.56 11.44
CA GLY A 432 0.43 20.99 12.49
C GLY A 432 0.41 19.46 12.47
N SER A 433 0.38 18.82 13.64
CA SER A 433 0.05 17.40 13.74
C SER A 433 -1.46 17.19 13.53
N PRO A 434 -1.92 16.14 12.79
CA PRO A 434 -1.14 15.01 12.24
C PRO A 434 -0.37 15.25 10.94
N GLY A 435 -0.47 16.41 10.29
CA GLY A 435 0.28 16.73 9.06
C GLY A 435 1.82 16.67 9.18
N THR A 436 2.36 16.49 10.38
CA THR A 436 3.78 16.19 10.63
C THR A 436 4.17 14.73 10.35
N ALA A 437 3.19 13.83 10.18
CA ALA A 437 3.42 12.42 9.89
C ALA A 437 4.18 12.23 8.55
N LYS A 438 4.97 11.16 8.46
CA LYS A 438 5.82 10.86 7.29
C LYS A 438 5.00 10.38 6.11
N ASN A 439 4.06 9.47 6.38
CA ASN A 439 3.35 8.70 5.37
C ASN A 439 2.12 9.43 4.82
N VAL A 440 1.58 10.40 5.56
CA VAL A 440 0.48 11.24 5.07
C VAL A 440 0.95 12.20 3.98
N ILE A 441 0.01 12.64 3.15
CA ILE A 441 0.19 13.71 2.17
C ILE A 441 -0.25 15.03 2.83
N THR A 442 0.73 15.83 3.23
CA THR A 442 0.54 17.10 3.91
C THR A 442 0.42 18.22 2.87
N VAL A 443 -0.70 18.95 2.89
CA VAL A 443 -1.06 19.90 1.85
C VAL A 443 -0.98 21.34 2.38
N GLY A 444 -0.04 22.12 1.84
CA GLY A 444 0.00 23.58 2.04
C GLY A 444 -0.96 24.30 1.10
N ASN A 445 -1.32 25.55 1.42
CA ASN A 445 -2.16 26.37 0.55
C ASN A 445 -1.40 27.49 -0.16
N ASN A 446 -1.68 27.62 -1.45
CA ASN A 446 -1.30 28.75 -2.30
C ASN A 446 -2.43 29.79 -2.30
N GLU A 447 -2.10 31.02 -2.65
CA GLU A 447 -3.09 32.06 -2.95
C GLU A 447 -3.94 31.69 -4.19
N THR A 448 -5.03 32.41 -4.36
CA THR A 448 -5.83 32.37 -5.58
C THR A 448 -5.34 33.46 -6.54
N ASP A 449 -5.53 33.34 -7.86
CA ASP A 449 -5.31 34.43 -8.83
C ASP A 449 -6.67 34.81 -9.40
N ARG A 450 -7.31 35.77 -8.74
CA ARG A 450 -8.66 36.20 -9.10
C ARG A 450 -8.77 37.71 -9.25
N GLY A 451 -7.73 38.34 -9.79
CA GLY A 451 -7.81 39.72 -10.26
C GLY A 451 -8.42 40.69 -9.22
N ALA A 452 -8.19 40.42 -7.94
CA ALA A 452 -8.82 41.12 -6.81
C ALA A 452 -8.54 42.62 -6.83
N GLY A 453 -7.55 43.07 -7.63
CA GLY A 453 -7.41 44.44 -8.13
C GLY A 453 -7.68 45.51 -7.06
N SER A 454 -8.50 46.50 -7.37
CA SER A 454 -9.03 47.44 -6.37
C SER A 454 -10.41 47.03 -5.84
N ALA A 455 -10.91 45.84 -6.20
CA ALA A 455 -12.28 45.39 -5.90
C ALA A 455 -12.48 45.08 -4.41
N CYS A 456 -11.44 44.62 -3.72
CA CYS A 456 -11.45 44.29 -2.28
C CYS A 456 -10.65 45.28 -1.41
N GLY A 457 -10.38 46.49 -1.92
CA GLY A 457 -9.64 47.52 -1.19
C GLY A 457 -8.20 47.08 -0.86
N ASN A 458 -7.83 47.12 0.43
CA ASN A 458 -6.46 46.81 0.89
C ASN A 458 -6.15 45.31 0.97
N PHE A 459 -7.12 44.43 0.70
CA PHE A 459 -6.98 42.97 0.86
C PHE A 459 -6.82 42.22 -0.46
N SER A 460 -6.71 42.95 -1.57
CA SER A 460 -6.58 42.36 -2.90
C SER A 460 -5.24 41.65 -3.14
N GLY A 461 -4.17 42.04 -2.44
CA GLY A 461 -2.87 41.38 -2.52
C GLY A 461 -2.71 40.17 -1.59
N LEU A 462 -3.80 39.45 -1.31
CA LEU A 462 -3.81 38.19 -0.54
C LEU A 462 -4.43 37.04 -1.36
N GLY A 463 -4.60 37.27 -2.65
CA GLY A 463 -5.35 36.47 -3.62
C GLY A 463 -5.15 37.00 -5.03
N ASP A 464 -3.93 37.44 -5.32
CA ASP A 464 -3.53 38.04 -6.58
C ASP A 464 -2.63 37.14 -7.44
N ASN A 465 -2.08 36.06 -6.90
CA ASN A 465 -1.12 35.23 -7.62
C ASN A 465 -1.11 33.76 -7.14
N VAL A 466 -1.51 32.81 -7.99
CA VAL A 466 -1.43 31.36 -7.70
C VAL A 466 0.00 30.86 -7.53
N GLU A 467 0.98 31.64 -7.98
CA GLU A 467 2.42 31.37 -7.82
C GLU A 467 2.95 31.73 -6.44
N GLU A 468 2.09 32.13 -5.50
CA GLU A 468 2.49 32.53 -4.16
C GLU A 468 1.83 31.63 -3.12
N MET A 469 2.65 31.15 -2.19
CA MET A 469 2.15 30.50 -0.98
C MET A 469 1.26 31.46 -0.21
N ASN A 470 0.14 31.00 0.35
CA ASN A 470 -0.63 31.86 1.25
C ASN A 470 0.17 32.15 2.54
N ALA A 471 0.07 33.37 3.06
CA ALA A 471 0.78 33.78 4.28
C ALA A 471 0.40 32.96 5.53
N SER A 472 -0.84 32.48 5.63
CA SER A 472 -1.26 31.66 6.77
C SER A 472 -0.74 30.23 6.70
N SER A 473 -0.46 29.72 5.49
CA SER A 473 0.05 28.37 5.24
C SER A 473 1.22 28.01 6.15
N SER A 474 1.08 26.93 6.91
CA SER A 474 2.15 26.40 7.74
C SER A 474 3.35 25.94 6.89
N ARG A 475 4.56 26.14 7.41
CA ARG A 475 5.85 25.89 6.76
C ARG A 475 6.69 24.93 7.58
N GLY A 476 7.39 24.02 6.92
CA GLY A 476 8.37 23.13 7.53
C GLY A 476 9.75 23.78 7.67
N PRO A 477 10.83 22.98 7.86
CA PRO A 477 10.79 21.52 8.02
C PRO A 477 10.12 21.10 9.33
N VAL A 478 9.79 19.81 9.50
CA VAL A 478 9.43 19.24 10.82
C VAL A 478 10.71 18.74 11.48
N ASP A 479 11.17 19.46 12.49
CA ASP A 479 12.48 19.25 13.14
C ASP A 479 12.35 19.27 14.67
N PRO A 480 11.91 18.14 15.26
CA PRO A 480 11.44 18.09 16.65
C PRO A 480 12.50 18.41 17.72
N ASP A 481 13.79 18.32 17.40
CA ASP A 481 14.91 18.65 18.28
C ASP A 481 15.70 19.89 17.83
N GLY A 482 15.20 20.64 16.83
CA GLY A 482 15.70 21.96 16.44
C GLY A 482 17.12 21.94 15.89
N THR A 483 17.47 20.89 15.13
CA THR A 483 18.80 20.67 14.56
C THR A 483 19.11 21.54 13.34
N GLY A 484 18.09 22.17 12.76
CA GLY A 484 18.13 22.94 11.53
C GLY A 484 17.81 22.13 10.27
N GLN A 485 17.51 20.83 10.39
CA GLN A 485 17.13 19.94 9.29
C GLN A 485 16.11 18.89 9.78
N GLY A 486 15.11 18.60 8.96
CA GLY A 486 14.01 17.69 9.31
C GLY A 486 13.18 17.30 8.10
N LEU A 487 12.01 16.70 8.32
CA LEU A 487 11.13 16.28 7.23
C LEU A 487 10.73 17.49 6.38
N PHE A 488 10.86 17.35 5.07
CA PHE A 488 10.52 18.34 4.08
C PHE A 488 8.99 18.40 3.90
N LYS A 489 8.36 19.33 4.62
CA LYS A 489 6.91 19.50 4.69
C LYS A 489 6.50 20.96 4.43
N PRO A 490 5.33 21.25 3.81
CA PRO A 490 4.34 20.30 3.29
C PRO A 490 4.91 19.42 2.18
N ASP A 491 4.25 18.33 1.79
CA ASP A 491 4.72 17.52 0.66
C ASP A 491 4.42 18.23 -0.66
N VAL A 492 3.22 18.77 -0.79
CA VAL A 492 2.73 19.49 -1.97
C VAL A 492 1.85 20.66 -1.54
N THR A 493 1.53 21.54 -2.48
CA THR A 493 0.60 22.65 -2.27
C THR A 493 -0.53 22.62 -3.28
N ASN A 494 -1.62 23.29 -2.92
CA ASN A 494 -2.76 23.52 -3.81
C ASN A 494 -3.46 24.82 -3.43
N ILE A 495 -4.39 25.30 -4.24
CA ILE A 495 -5.15 26.52 -3.98
C ILE A 495 -6.01 26.34 -2.73
N GLY A 496 -5.77 27.18 -1.73
CA GLY A 496 -6.57 27.22 -0.49
C GLY A 496 -6.43 28.53 0.26
N GLY A 497 -5.79 29.53 -0.36
CA GLY A 497 -5.65 30.86 0.19
C GLY A 497 -6.99 31.58 0.26
N TYR A 498 -6.94 32.88 0.49
CA TYR A 498 -8.16 33.67 0.55
C TYR A 498 -8.98 33.45 -0.73
N TRP A 499 -10.32 33.46 -0.58
CA TRP A 499 -11.27 33.45 -1.71
C TRP A 499 -11.52 32.08 -2.38
N ASN A 500 -11.41 30.99 -1.62
CA ASN A 500 -11.81 29.65 -2.07
C ASN A 500 -13.33 29.46 -1.89
N VAL A 501 -14.02 28.89 -2.89
CA VAL A 501 -15.48 28.68 -2.86
C VAL A 501 -15.83 27.22 -2.92
N SER A 502 -16.78 26.87 -2.07
CA SER A 502 -17.47 25.60 -2.05
C SER A 502 -18.83 25.79 -1.40
N LEU A 503 -19.53 24.68 -1.18
CA LEU A 503 -20.88 24.63 -0.66
C LEU A 503 -20.99 25.31 0.71
N GLU A 504 -22.12 25.99 0.93
CA GLU A 504 -22.47 26.61 2.20
C GLU A 504 -23.49 25.74 2.95
N ALA A 505 -23.24 25.43 4.23
CA ALA A 505 -24.28 24.89 5.08
C ALA A 505 -25.32 25.96 5.43
N LEU A 506 -26.59 25.61 5.48
CA LEU A 506 -27.66 26.60 5.64
C LEU A 506 -27.45 27.48 6.88
N GLY A 507 -27.24 28.79 6.67
CA GLY A 507 -27.10 29.75 7.77
C GLY A 507 -25.71 29.84 8.38
N THR A 508 -24.71 29.18 7.78
CA THR A 508 -23.33 29.18 8.27
C THR A 508 -22.43 30.26 7.66
N ALA A 509 -22.73 30.84 6.48
CA ALA A 509 -21.93 31.94 5.94
C ALA A 509 -22.55 32.81 4.80
N SER A 510 -23.56 33.67 5.04
CA SER A 510 -23.78 34.97 4.33
C SER A 510 -24.99 35.80 4.81
N VAL A 511 -25.11 36.15 6.11
CA VAL A 511 -26.06 37.21 6.54
C VAL A 511 -25.51 38.61 6.24
N CYS A 512 -25.24 38.93 4.97
CA CYS A 512 -25.37 40.32 4.50
C CYS A 512 -26.75 40.54 3.83
N SER A 513 -27.64 39.53 3.86
CA SER A 513 -29.06 39.70 3.57
C SER A 513 -29.87 39.94 4.87
N GLY A 514 -30.29 41.19 5.09
CA GLY A 514 -31.37 41.51 6.05
C GLY A 514 -30.98 42.27 7.33
N GLN A 515 -31.10 43.60 7.25
CA GLN A 515 -31.41 44.62 8.28
C GLN A 515 -30.62 44.73 9.61
N THR A 516 -29.75 43.80 10.00
CA THR A 516 -28.88 44.00 11.17
C THR A 516 -27.43 43.71 10.78
N VAL A 517 -26.83 44.74 10.17
CA VAL A 517 -25.43 44.74 9.73
C VAL A 517 -24.55 44.48 10.96
N SER A 518 -23.85 43.34 10.98
CA SER A 518 -22.67 43.19 11.84
C SER A 518 -21.71 44.35 11.52
N PRO A 519 -21.08 44.99 12.51
CA PRO A 519 -20.11 46.09 12.29
C PRO A 519 -18.96 45.75 11.33
N ASP A 520 -18.82 44.47 10.99
CA ASP A 520 -17.72 43.88 10.22
C ASP A 520 -18.11 43.38 8.82
N CYS A 521 -19.27 43.79 8.26
CA CYS A 521 -19.61 43.61 6.82
C CYS A 521 -19.29 44.92 6.06
N PRO A 522 -18.11 45.08 5.41
CA PRO A 522 -17.88 46.17 4.49
C PRO A 522 -18.71 45.91 3.24
N THR A 523 -19.49 46.90 2.86
CA THR A 523 -20.51 46.92 1.79
C THR A 523 -19.96 46.72 0.36
N TYR A 524 -18.76 46.15 0.17
CA TYR A 524 -17.97 46.28 -1.05
C TYR A 524 -17.47 44.98 -1.70
N CYS A 525 -17.65 43.80 -1.10
CA CYS A 525 -17.31 42.51 -1.72
C CYS A 525 -18.57 41.61 -1.78
N SER A 526 -18.87 41.05 -2.95
CA SER A 526 -20.17 40.54 -3.42
C SER A 526 -20.71 39.26 -2.75
N ASP A 527 -22.00 39.01 -3.00
CA ASP A 527 -22.84 37.84 -2.63
C ASP A 527 -22.48 36.57 -3.45
N THR A 528 -22.33 35.41 -2.80
CA THR A 528 -22.18 34.06 -3.43
C THR A 528 -23.50 33.36 -3.69
N GLY A 529 -24.62 34.02 -3.43
CA GLY A 529 -25.91 33.36 -3.34
C GLY A 529 -26.03 32.56 -2.05
N ALA A 530 -27.08 31.75 -1.96
CA ALA A 530 -27.44 31.00 -0.75
C ALA A 530 -26.87 29.57 -0.69
N SER A 531 -26.12 29.15 -1.71
CA SER A 531 -25.64 27.77 -1.88
C SER A 531 -24.12 27.63 -1.81
N TYR A 532 -23.39 28.74 -1.83
CA TYR A 532 -21.93 28.72 -1.80
C TYR A 532 -21.40 29.78 -0.86
N ALA A 533 -20.22 29.55 -0.31
CA ALA A 533 -19.54 30.49 0.56
C ALA A 533 -18.03 30.52 0.31
N TYR A 534 -17.43 31.65 0.69
CA TYR A 534 -15.98 31.79 0.72
C TYR A 534 -15.41 31.23 2.02
N SER A 535 -14.32 30.49 1.90
CA SER A 535 -13.47 30.10 3.02
C SER A 535 -11.99 30.26 2.65
N ASN A 536 -11.11 30.09 3.63
CA ASN A 536 -9.67 30.16 3.47
C ASN A 536 -8.95 29.30 4.51
N GLY A 537 -7.80 28.75 4.11
CA GLY A 537 -6.94 27.95 4.97
C GLY A 537 -6.45 26.69 4.26
N THR A 538 -5.49 26.02 4.88
CA THR A 538 -5.04 24.70 4.39
C THR A 538 -6.16 23.66 4.43
N SER A 539 -7.22 23.91 5.21
CA SER A 539 -8.49 23.18 5.15
C SER A 539 -9.18 23.15 3.79
N MET A 540 -8.94 24.12 2.91
CA MET A 540 -9.54 24.17 1.57
C MET A 540 -8.64 23.53 0.52
N SER A 541 -7.32 23.62 0.69
CA SER A 541 -6.36 22.97 -0.21
C SER A 541 -6.34 21.45 -0.03
N ALA A 542 -6.45 20.96 1.21
CA ALA A 542 -6.44 19.52 1.52
C ALA A 542 -7.53 18.72 0.77
N PRO A 543 -8.83 19.07 0.84
CA PRO A 543 -9.89 18.35 0.13
C PRO A 543 -9.79 18.49 -1.39
N LEU A 544 -9.30 19.62 -1.90
CA LEU A 544 -9.05 19.76 -3.35
C LEU A 544 -7.95 18.80 -3.82
N THR A 545 -6.87 18.67 -3.06
CA THR A 545 -5.79 17.73 -3.37
C THR A 545 -6.22 16.28 -3.15
N ALA A 546 -7.01 15.98 -2.11
CA ALA A 546 -7.55 14.65 -1.88
C ALA A 546 -8.51 14.24 -3.00
N GLY A 547 -9.36 15.16 -3.46
CA GLY A 547 -10.21 14.99 -4.62
C GLY A 547 -9.41 14.70 -5.89
N PHE A 548 -8.31 15.42 -6.09
CA PHE A 548 -7.37 15.12 -7.17
C PHE A 548 -6.67 13.77 -6.98
N GLY A 549 -6.35 13.37 -5.75
CA GLY A 549 -5.89 12.03 -5.42
C GLY A 549 -6.87 10.93 -5.87
N GLY A 550 -8.18 11.16 -5.78
CA GLY A 550 -9.18 10.22 -6.29
C GLY A 550 -9.25 10.16 -7.81
N VAL A 551 -9.00 11.27 -8.50
CA VAL A 551 -8.84 11.29 -9.97
C VAL A 551 -7.65 10.41 -10.38
N VAL A 552 -6.51 10.55 -9.68
CA VAL A 552 -5.32 9.71 -9.91
C VAL A 552 -5.61 8.25 -9.58
N LEU A 553 -6.29 7.97 -8.47
CA LEU A 553 -6.68 6.62 -8.08
C LEU A 553 -7.58 5.95 -9.12
N GLN A 554 -8.60 6.65 -9.61
CA GLN A 554 -9.48 6.15 -10.67
C GLN A 554 -8.68 5.86 -11.95
N ASP A 555 -7.81 6.78 -12.37
CA ASP A 555 -6.97 6.59 -13.55
C ASP A 555 -6.05 5.36 -13.40
N LEU A 556 -5.44 5.18 -12.23
CA LEU A 556 -4.58 4.04 -11.97
C LEU A 556 -5.33 2.71 -12.07
N VAL A 557 -6.52 2.62 -11.48
CA VAL A 557 -7.31 1.38 -11.48
C VAL A 557 -7.93 1.12 -12.85
N VAL A 558 -8.64 2.11 -13.40
CA VAL A 558 -9.47 1.95 -14.60
C VAL A 558 -8.64 2.00 -15.88
N ASN A 559 -7.72 2.95 -15.99
CA ASN A 559 -6.98 3.19 -17.23
C ASN A 559 -5.58 2.57 -17.23
N ARG A 560 -4.96 2.39 -16.06
CA ARG A 560 -3.60 1.83 -15.93
C ARG A 560 -3.57 0.39 -15.42
N GLY A 561 -4.71 -0.19 -15.03
CA GLY A 561 -4.82 -1.59 -14.61
C GLY A 561 -4.13 -1.92 -13.28
N VAL A 562 -3.87 -0.92 -12.43
CA VAL A 562 -3.26 -1.14 -11.11
C VAL A 562 -4.35 -1.56 -10.14
N ALA A 563 -4.36 -2.85 -9.76
CA ALA A 563 -5.42 -3.42 -8.93
C ALA A 563 -5.52 -2.79 -7.53
N THR A 564 -4.38 -2.45 -6.91
CA THR A 564 -4.36 -1.85 -5.57
C THR A 564 -3.25 -0.79 -5.48
N PRO A 565 -3.53 0.44 -5.94
CA PRO A 565 -2.58 1.55 -5.83
C PRO A 565 -2.25 1.85 -4.36
N ARG A 566 -0.97 1.86 -4.00
CA ARG A 566 -0.54 2.15 -2.63
C ARG A 566 -0.49 3.64 -2.32
N PRO A 567 -0.58 4.05 -1.04
CA PRO A 567 -0.46 5.45 -0.63
C PRO A 567 0.81 6.14 -1.12
N SER A 568 1.96 5.43 -1.07
CA SER A 568 3.24 5.94 -1.55
C SER A 568 3.24 6.24 -3.06
N LEU A 569 2.52 5.45 -3.87
CA LEU A 569 2.41 5.66 -5.33
C LEU A 569 1.63 6.94 -5.65
N ILE A 570 0.47 7.14 -5.00
CA ILE A 570 -0.31 8.39 -5.17
C ILE A 570 0.54 9.59 -4.77
N LYS A 571 1.26 9.51 -3.65
CA LYS A 571 2.18 10.55 -3.20
C LYS A 571 3.32 10.81 -4.20
N ALA A 572 3.93 9.76 -4.75
CA ALA A 572 5.00 9.86 -5.74
C ALA A 572 4.54 10.56 -7.03
N LEU A 573 3.36 10.21 -7.56
CA LEU A 573 2.80 10.80 -8.78
C LEU A 573 2.41 12.28 -8.60
N LEU A 574 1.81 12.62 -7.45
CA LEU A 574 1.49 14.01 -7.11
C LEU A 574 2.76 14.87 -7.01
N ILE A 575 3.81 14.35 -6.37
CA ILE A 575 5.10 15.05 -6.21
C ILE A 575 5.83 15.19 -7.55
N ASN A 576 5.89 14.12 -8.35
CA ASN A 576 6.63 14.13 -9.61
C ASN A 576 6.02 15.11 -10.63
N GLY A 577 4.68 15.13 -10.71
CA GLY A 577 3.92 16.02 -11.58
C GLY A 577 3.76 17.45 -11.06
N ALA A 578 4.04 17.70 -9.77
CA ALA A 578 3.96 19.04 -9.19
C ALA A 578 4.94 20.00 -9.88
N ARG A 579 4.51 21.25 -10.05
CA ARG A 579 5.34 22.33 -10.56
C ARG A 579 5.84 23.22 -9.44
N ASP A 580 7.04 23.72 -9.62
CA ASP A 580 7.62 24.78 -8.80
C ASP A 580 6.75 26.03 -8.87
N LEU A 581 6.57 26.72 -7.75
CA LEU A 581 5.98 28.05 -7.73
C LEU A 581 6.99 29.04 -8.30
N THR A 582 6.56 29.84 -9.28
CA THR A 582 7.50 30.76 -9.93
C THR A 582 8.01 31.85 -8.97
N PRO A 583 9.19 32.46 -9.23
CA PRO A 583 9.88 33.27 -8.24
C PRO A 583 9.05 34.47 -7.77
N SER A 584 8.50 34.36 -6.56
CA SER A 584 8.07 35.48 -5.75
C SER A 584 9.31 36.09 -5.04
N ALA A 585 9.13 37.07 -4.16
CA ALA A 585 10.22 37.52 -3.28
C ALA A 585 10.71 36.42 -2.30
N CYS A 586 10.09 35.23 -2.32
CA CYS A 586 10.38 34.10 -1.46
C CYS A 586 11.41 33.18 -2.12
N ASN A 587 12.26 32.55 -1.31
CA ASN A 587 13.20 31.54 -1.79
C ASN A 587 12.48 30.19 -1.98
N TYR A 588 11.64 30.09 -3.01
CA TYR A 588 10.99 28.86 -3.46
C TYR A 588 12.04 27.93 -4.06
N THR A 589 12.28 26.82 -3.36
CA THR A 589 13.35 25.90 -3.71
C THR A 589 13.16 24.50 -3.18
N TYR A 590 13.71 23.53 -3.92
CA TYR A 590 13.79 22.12 -3.55
C TYR A 590 15.04 21.75 -2.73
N GLU A 591 15.87 22.72 -2.33
CA GLU A 591 16.98 22.47 -1.42
C GLU A 591 16.48 22.01 -0.03
N VAL A 592 16.63 20.72 0.30
CA VAL A 592 16.12 20.15 1.56
C VAL A 592 16.82 20.65 2.83
N ALA A 593 17.99 21.28 2.68
CA ALA A 593 18.76 21.85 3.79
C ALA A 593 18.32 23.27 4.21
N GLN A 594 17.18 23.75 3.71
CA GLN A 594 16.69 25.09 3.98
C GLN A 594 16.06 25.25 5.37
N SER A 595 16.21 26.43 5.96
CA SER A 595 15.68 26.71 7.30
C SER A 595 14.16 26.87 7.35
N VAL A 596 13.51 27.14 6.22
CA VAL A 596 12.04 27.30 6.09
C VAL A 596 11.64 26.58 4.82
N VAL A 597 10.81 25.54 4.89
CA VAL A 597 10.28 24.85 3.71
C VAL A 597 8.97 25.51 3.31
N HIS A 598 8.96 26.18 2.16
CA HIS A 598 7.83 26.99 1.73
C HIS A 598 6.73 26.16 1.06
N GLU A 599 7.03 25.59 -0.10
CA GLU A 599 6.06 24.97 -1.01
C GLU A 599 6.11 23.45 -1.02
N GLY A 600 7.01 22.85 -0.23
CA GLY A 600 7.31 21.44 -0.38
C GLY A 600 7.86 21.15 -1.77
N TRP A 601 7.33 20.10 -2.40
CA TRP A 601 7.68 19.71 -3.76
C TRP A 601 6.89 20.46 -4.85
N GLY A 602 6.07 21.43 -4.45
CA GLY A 602 5.42 22.37 -5.36
C GLY A 602 3.91 22.18 -5.47
N PHE A 603 3.33 22.92 -6.41
CA PHE A 603 1.91 22.97 -6.69
C PHE A 603 1.50 21.80 -7.60
N VAL A 604 0.56 20.97 -7.15
CA VAL A 604 0.02 19.85 -7.93
C VAL A 604 -0.55 20.29 -9.29
N GLN A 605 -0.40 19.43 -10.31
CA GLN A 605 -0.85 19.68 -11.68
C GLN A 605 -1.44 18.40 -12.30
N ALA A 606 -2.72 18.41 -12.67
CA ALA A 606 -3.39 17.20 -13.13
C ALA A 606 -2.76 16.59 -14.38
N GLU A 607 -2.45 17.43 -15.37
CA GLU A 607 -1.91 16.98 -16.66
C GLU A 607 -0.55 16.30 -16.49
N ASN A 608 0.37 16.92 -15.76
CA ASN A 608 1.69 16.37 -15.52
C ASN A 608 1.65 15.12 -14.64
N THR A 609 0.79 15.08 -13.61
CA THR A 609 0.69 13.92 -12.72
C THR A 609 0.05 12.71 -13.40
N LEU A 610 -0.95 12.91 -14.27
CA LEU A 610 -1.62 11.81 -14.98
C LEU A 610 -0.83 11.36 -16.21
N TYR A 611 -0.28 12.31 -16.97
CA TYR A 611 0.26 12.04 -18.31
C TYR A 611 1.72 12.41 -18.48
N GLY A 612 2.38 13.04 -17.50
CA GLY A 612 3.74 13.54 -17.64
C GLY A 612 3.84 14.82 -18.47
N PRO A 613 5.03 15.45 -18.52
CA PRO A 613 5.22 16.71 -19.21
C PRO A 613 4.94 16.58 -20.71
N GLY A 614 3.97 17.36 -21.20
CA GLY A 614 3.53 17.33 -22.60
C GLY A 614 2.76 16.06 -23.00
N GLY A 615 2.41 15.21 -22.05
CA GLY A 615 1.62 14.02 -22.27
C GLY A 615 0.14 14.30 -22.48
N THR A 616 -0.57 13.28 -22.93
CA THR A 616 -2.02 13.29 -23.15
C THR A 616 -2.62 11.97 -22.65
N PRO A 617 -3.95 11.83 -22.54
CA PRO A 617 -4.57 10.55 -22.22
C PRO A 617 -4.12 9.39 -23.12
N ALA A 618 -3.79 9.67 -24.38
CA ALA A 618 -3.37 8.67 -25.37
C ALA A 618 -1.85 8.40 -25.40
N VAL A 619 -1.03 9.35 -24.94
CA VAL A 619 0.43 9.25 -24.97
C VAL A 619 0.97 9.78 -23.64
N ARG A 620 1.41 8.86 -22.78
CA ARG A 620 1.88 9.19 -21.43
C ARG A 620 3.40 9.22 -21.37
N ASN A 621 3.90 10.30 -20.79
CA ASN A 621 5.29 10.62 -20.56
C ASN A 621 5.64 10.47 -19.06
N ILE A 622 4.90 9.60 -18.36
CA ILE A 622 5.10 9.27 -16.95
C ILE A 622 4.82 7.79 -16.72
N GLU A 623 5.75 7.15 -16.02
CA GLU A 623 5.71 5.75 -15.65
C GLU A 623 5.99 5.59 -14.15
N PHE A 624 5.67 4.42 -13.61
CA PHE A 624 5.75 4.18 -12.18
C PHE A 624 6.01 2.71 -11.82
N GLU A 625 6.41 2.49 -10.57
CA GLU A 625 6.34 1.22 -9.85
C GLU A 625 5.49 1.43 -8.59
N ASN A 626 4.57 0.51 -8.33
CA ASN A 626 3.78 0.49 -7.11
C ASN A 626 4.59 -0.13 -5.95
N GLU A 627 4.21 0.16 -4.71
CA GLU A 627 4.80 -0.44 -3.51
C GLU A 627 4.30 -1.89 -3.34
N GLU A 628 5.20 -2.84 -3.56
CA GLU A 628 4.90 -4.26 -3.66
C GLU A 628 6.02 -5.12 -3.04
N THR A 629 5.68 -6.29 -2.51
CA THR A 629 6.63 -7.23 -1.88
C THR A 629 7.88 -7.51 -2.73
N ALA A 630 7.73 -7.50 -4.07
CA ALA A 630 8.81 -7.77 -5.03
C ALA A 630 9.91 -6.70 -5.01
N ASN A 631 9.59 -5.45 -4.67
CA ASN A 631 10.55 -4.35 -4.60
C ASN A 631 11.06 -4.06 -3.18
N ALA A 632 10.60 -4.80 -2.18
CA ALA A 632 11.04 -4.65 -0.81
C ALA A 632 12.55 -4.89 -0.66
N LEU A 633 13.25 -4.04 0.08
CA LEU A 633 14.70 -4.11 0.29
C LEU A 633 15.02 -4.33 1.78
N ALA A 634 16.01 -5.15 2.06
CA ALA A 634 16.68 -5.21 3.36
C ALA A 634 17.93 -4.29 3.40
N THR A 635 18.50 -4.07 4.59
CA THR A 635 19.76 -3.33 4.74
C THR A 635 20.88 -3.92 3.86
N GLY A 636 21.41 -3.09 2.97
CA GLY A 636 22.48 -3.41 2.02
C GLY A 636 22.00 -3.94 0.67
N GLU A 637 20.70 -4.21 0.50
CA GLU A 637 20.12 -4.59 -0.79
C GLU A 637 19.87 -3.36 -1.68
N ASN A 638 19.76 -3.59 -2.99
CA ASN A 638 19.37 -2.57 -3.94
C ASN A 638 18.56 -3.17 -5.08
N SER A 639 17.76 -2.33 -5.72
CA SER A 639 17.03 -2.60 -6.95
C SER A 639 17.44 -1.58 -8.01
N SER A 640 17.47 -1.97 -9.27
CA SER A 640 17.86 -1.10 -10.38
C SER A 640 17.02 -1.35 -11.62
N ARG A 641 16.70 -0.27 -12.34
CA ARG A 641 16.06 -0.33 -13.66
C ARG A 641 16.68 0.68 -14.62
N GLN A 642 16.72 0.32 -15.90
CA GLN A 642 17.17 1.20 -16.97
C GLN A 642 15.97 1.88 -17.62
N VAL A 643 16.13 3.16 -17.94
CA VAL A 643 15.15 3.97 -18.65
C VAL A 643 15.86 4.80 -19.71
N THR A 644 15.34 4.80 -20.94
CA THR A 644 15.85 5.64 -22.02
C THR A 644 15.12 6.97 -22.01
N VAL A 645 15.89 8.06 -22.02
CA VAL A 645 15.38 9.42 -21.92
C VAL A 645 15.90 10.22 -23.11
N ALA A 646 15.01 10.92 -23.81
CA ALA A 646 15.37 11.85 -24.86
C ALA A 646 15.72 13.24 -24.29
N SER A 647 16.50 14.01 -25.06
CA SER A 647 16.83 15.39 -24.67
C SER A 647 15.69 16.35 -24.98
N GLY A 648 15.49 17.37 -24.14
CA GLY A 648 14.61 18.51 -24.44
C GLY A 648 13.47 18.71 -23.46
N THR A 649 13.12 17.68 -22.70
CA THR A 649 12.16 17.75 -21.59
C THR A 649 12.87 17.37 -20.29
N PRO A 650 12.63 18.06 -19.16
CA PRO A 650 13.22 17.68 -17.89
C PRO A 650 12.90 16.22 -17.53
N PHE A 651 13.89 15.50 -17.02
CA PHE A 651 13.71 14.14 -16.50
C PHE A 651 13.60 14.18 -14.98
N ARG A 652 12.52 13.62 -14.44
CA ARG A 652 12.22 13.65 -13.02
C ARG A 652 11.98 12.25 -12.49
N VAL A 653 12.61 11.89 -11.38
CA VAL A 653 12.37 10.64 -10.65
C VAL A 653 12.03 10.98 -9.20
N SER A 654 10.97 10.35 -8.68
CA SER A 654 10.49 10.51 -7.31
C SER A 654 10.34 9.13 -6.66
N LEU A 655 11.13 8.89 -5.62
CA LEU A 655 11.06 7.73 -4.73
C LEU A 655 10.25 8.09 -3.49
N VAL A 656 9.27 7.27 -3.13
CA VAL A 656 8.44 7.44 -1.93
C VAL A 656 8.17 6.07 -1.32
N TRP A 657 8.22 5.96 0.01
CA TRP A 657 7.84 4.72 0.71
C TRP A 657 6.97 5.00 1.92
N THR A 658 6.15 4.03 2.31
CA THR A 658 5.34 4.09 3.52
C THR A 658 6.19 3.60 4.70
N ASP A 659 6.91 4.51 5.36
CA ASP A 659 7.91 4.18 6.40
C ASP A 659 7.30 3.71 7.73
N TYR A 660 8.03 2.89 8.48
CA TYR A 660 7.60 2.46 9.82
C TYR A 660 7.46 3.66 10.78
N PRO A 661 6.42 3.70 11.65
CA PRO A 661 6.21 4.83 12.56
C PRO A 661 7.40 5.03 13.51
N ALA A 662 7.90 6.27 13.55
CA ALA A 662 8.96 6.62 14.50
C ALA A 662 8.41 6.67 15.93
N GLY A 663 9.27 6.46 16.92
CA GLY A 663 8.91 6.74 18.30
C GLY A 663 8.64 8.23 18.50
N ALA A 664 7.53 8.59 19.14
CA ALA A 664 7.20 10.00 19.42
C ALA A 664 8.24 10.75 20.28
N GLY A 665 9.17 10.02 20.92
CA GLY A 665 10.32 10.58 21.65
C GLY A 665 11.61 10.72 20.83
N SER A 666 11.62 10.30 19.56
CA SER A 666 12.78 10.38 18.67
C SER A 666 13.01 11.82 18.15
N GLY A 667 14.27 12.22 18.04
CA GLY A 667 14.67 13.46 17.37
C GLY A 667 14.78 13.30 15.84
N SER A 668 15.22 14.33 15.13
CA SER A 668 15.51 14.31 13.70
C SER A 668 16.84 13.60 13.41
N PRO A 669 16.95 12.71 12.40
CA PRO A 669 15.94 12.36 11.39
C PRO A 669 14.86 11.41 11.92
N LEU A 670 13.62 11.58 11.45
CA LEU A 670 12.47 10.76 11.85
C LEU A 670 12.29 9.49 11.00
N VAL A 671 13.07 9.34 9.94
CA VAL A 671 13.07 8.15 9.07
C VAL A 671 13.54 6.92 9.86
N VAL A 672 12.81 5.81 9.77
CA VAL A 672 13.13 4.54 10.43
C VAL A 672 13.82 3.58 9.47
N ASN A 673 13.25 3.44 8.27
CA ASN A 673 13.82 2.71 7.15
C ASN A 673 14.35 3.73 6.14
N ASP A 674 15.67 3.83 6.05
CA ASP A 674 16.40 4.80 5.21
C ASP A 674 16.72 4.16 3.86
N LEU A 675 16.09 4.67 2.81
CA LEU A 675 16.29 4.27 1.41
C LEU A 675 16.97 5.41 0.63
N ASP A 676 17.85 5.06 -0.31
CA ASP A 676 18.60 6.02 -1.12
C ASP A 676 18.21 5.89 -2.59
N LEU A 677 17.90 7.00 -3.24
CA LEU A 677 17.74 7.15 -4.68
C LEU A 677 19.07 7.56 -5.31
N GLU A 678 19.51 6.82 -6.31
CA GLU A 678 20.68 7.15 -7.14
C GLU A 678 20.32 7.00 -8.62
N ILE A 679 20.52 8.07 -9.39
CA ILE A 679 20.35 8.08 -10.84
C ILE A 679 21.72 8.21 -11.49
N SER A 680 22.10 7.23 -12.31
CA SER A 680 23.35 7.28 -13.09
C SER A 680 23.07 7.28 -14.59
N GLY A 681 23.77 8.09 -15.36
CA GLY A 681 23.57 8.18 -16.80
C GLY A 681 24.63 9.04 -17.50
N PRO A 682 24.38 9.49 -18.74
CA PRO A 682 25.31 10.32 -19.50
C PRO A 682 25.73 11.62 -18.79
N ASP A 683 24.85 12.16 -17.93
CA ASP A 683 25.09 13.40 -17.18
C ASP A 683 25.83 13.19 -15.83
N GLY A 684 26.21 11.94 -15.52
CA GLY A 684 26.86 11.56 -14.27
C GLY A 684 25.90 10.90 -13.27
N THR A 685 26.25 10.96 -11.99
CA THR A 685 25.47 10.37 -10.89
C THR A 685 24.84 11.45 -10.02
N PHE A 686 23.53 11.37 -9.86
CA PHE A 686 22.70 12.23 -9.02
C PHE A 686 22.18 11.41 -7.84
N LEU A 687 22.20 12.02 -6.65
CA LEU A 687 21.62 11.44 -5.44
C LEU A 687 20.29 12.13 -5.14
N GLY A 688 19.37 11.39 -4.53
CA GLY A 688 18.09 11.91 -4.07
C GLY A 688 18.26 13.16 -3.21
N ASN A 689 17.44 14.16 -3.50
CA ASN A 689 17.39 15.45 -2.81
C ASN A 689 18.68 16.27 -2.80
N ASN A 690 19.67 15.92 -3.63
CA ASN A 690 20.86 16.73 -3.83
C ASN A 690 20.61 17.83 -4.87
N PHE A 691 19.93 18.89 -4.44
CA PHE A 691 19.54 20.04 -5.26
C PHE A 691 20.48 21.24 -5.12
N SER A 692 20.56 22.03 -6.19
CA SER A 692 21.04 23.42 -6.16
C SER A 692 19.95 24.28 -6.79
N GLY A 693 19.23 25.06 -5.99
CA GLY A 693 17.94 25.59 -6.41
C GLY A 693 16.95 24.46 -6.69
N ASN A 694 16.41 24.40 -7.91
CA ASN A 694 15.26 23.53 -8.24
C ASN A 694 15.64 22.35 -9.12
N TRP A 695 16.95 22.15 -9.32
CA TRP A 695 17.50 21.10 -10.18
C TRP A 695 18.60 20.34 -9.47
N SER A 696 18.64 19.04 -9.72
CA SER A 696 19.62 18.14 -9.12
C SER A 696 21.02 18.41 -9.66
N VAL A 697 22.00 18.23 -8.79
CA VAL A 697 23.42 18.35 -9.12
C VAL A 697 24.15 17.07 -8.78
N THR A 698 25.30 16.83 -9.42
CA THR A 698 26.15 15.68 -9.13
C THR A 698 27.03 15.95 -7.89
N GLY A 699 27.52 14.87 -7.27
CA GLY A 699 28.26 14.95 -6.01
C GLY A 699 27.31 15.02 -4.80
N GLY A 700 27.74 15.67 -3.71
CA GLY A 700 26.93 15.76 -2.48
C GLY A 700 26.92 14.47 -1.66
N GLY A 701 25.91 14.33 -0.80
CA GLY A 701 25.66 13.13 0.01
C GLY A 701 24.17 12.79 -0.01
N ALA A 702 23.84 11.54 0.29
CA ALA A 702 22.46 11.05 0.27
C ALA A 702 21.62 11.65 1.41
N ASP A 703 20.31 11.78 1.19
CA ASP A 703 19.40 12.39 2.15
C ASP A 703 19.05 11.40 3.26
N ARG A 704 19.23 11.80 4.53
CA ARG A 704 18.99 10.92 5.69
C ARG A 704 17.72 11.28 6.46
N TYR A 705 16.92 12.22 5.95
CA TYR A 705 15.86 12.91 6.71
C TYR A 705 14.47 12.69 6.15
N ASN A 706 14.34 12.30 4.89
CA ASN A 706 13.07 12.30 4.17
C ASN A 706 12.66 10.91 3.70
N VAL A 707 11.36 10.61 3.74
CA VAL A 707 10.75 9.42 3.11
C VAL A 707 10.39 9.65 1.63
N VAL A 708 10.84 10.78 1.09
CA VAL A 708 10.67 11.19 -0.30
C VAL A 708 12.04 11.62 -0.77
N GLU A 709 12.54 10.98 -1.82
CA GLU A 709 13.77 11.38 -2.50
C GLU A 709 13.50 11.68 -3.97
N ASN A 710 13.93 12.86 -4.43
CA ASN A 710 13.71 13.34 -5.79
C ASN A 710 15.03 13.60 -6.52
N VAL A 711 15.05 13.28 -7.81
CA VAL A 711 16.09 13.71 -8.75
C VAL A 711 15.44 14.36 -9.96
N TYR A 712 15.66 15.67 -10.15
CA TYR A 712 15.14 16.44 -11.28
C TYR A 712 16.29 16.98 -12.14
N ILE A 713 16.47 16.41 -13.32
CA ILE A 713 17.48 16.79 -14.31
C ILE A 713 16.84 17.75 -15.30
N GLN A 714 17.27 19.02 -15.30
CA GLN A 714 16.63 20.07 -16.11
C GLN A 714 16.73 19.83 -17.61
N ASN A 715 17.92 19.46 -18.08
CA ASN A 715 18.26 19.32 -19.49
C ASN A 715 18.99 17.98 -19.66
N PRO A 716 18.28 16.83 -19.61
CA PRO A 716 18.92 15.54 -19.69
C PRO A 716 19.62 15.38 -21.05
N THR A 717 20.84 14.87 -21.04
CA THR A 717 21.46 14.36 -22.27
C THR A 717 20.72 13.09 -22.69
N GLY A 718 20.37 13.00 -23.97
CA GLY A 718 19.68 11.83 -24.50
C GLY A 718 20.50 10.56 -24.31
N GLY A 719 19.88 9.50 -23.77
CA GLY A 719 20.51 8.20 -23.53
C GLY A 719 19.86 7.42 -22.39
N THR A 720 20.50 6.31 -22.01
CA THR A 720 20.02 5.42 -20.95
C THR A 720 20.46 5.90 -19.57
N TYR A 721 19.50 6.06 -18.66
CA TYR A 721 19.71 6.32 -17.25
C TYR A 721 19.36 5.06 -16.46
N THR A 722 20.12 4.78 -15.39
CA THR A 722 19.83 3.72 -14.42
C THR A 722 19.31 4.34 -13.14
N ILE A 723 18.06 4.02 -12.79
CA ILE A 723 17.44 4.36 -11.52
C ILE A 723 17.78 3.25 -10.53
N THR A 724 18.45 3.58 -9.43
CA THR A 724 18.82 2.64 -8.38
C THR A 724 18.21 3.06 -7.04
N VAL A 725 17.54 2.13 -6.36
CA VAL A 725 17.04 2.31 -4.99
C VAL A 725 17.85 1.40 -4.07
N LYS A 726 18.38 1.93 -2.96
CA LYS A 726 19.26 1.19 -2.03
C LYS A 726 18.64 1.18 -0.63
N GLY A 727 18.57 0.03 0.01
CA GLY A 727 18.22 -0.08 1.43
C GLY A 727 19.42 0.26 2.30
N PHE A 728 19.70 1.55 2.56
CA PHE A 728 20.86 1.93 3.37
C PHE A 728 20.77 1.42 4.80
N GLN A 729 19.61 1.62 5.44
CA GLN A 729 19.34 1.11 6.77
C GLN A 729 17.85 0.82 6.99
N VAL A 730 17.48 -0.45 6.86
CA VAL A 730 16.11 -0.93 7.07
C VAL A 730 16.03 -1.56 8.46
N SER A 731 15.48 -0.80 9.41
CA SER A 731 15.55 -1.09 10.85
C SER A 731 14.31 -1.82 11.39
N GLN A 732 13.17 -1.59 10.74
CA GLN A 732 11.88 -2.20 11.10
C GLN A 732 11.21 -2.78 9.86
N ASP A 733 10.48 -3.86 10.09
CA ASP A 733 9.81 -4.57 9.00
C ASP A 733 8.49 -3.89 8.68
N GLN A 734 8.36 -3.51 7.41
CA GLN A 734 7.24 -2.76 6.87
C GLN A 734 6.58 -3.52 5.71
N GLU A 735 7.03 -4.74 5.40
CA GLU A 735 6.44 -5.58 4.35
C GLU A 735 6.00 -6.95 4.92
N PRO A 736 4.73 -7.10 5.35
CA PRO A 736 4.23 -8.32 5.97
C PRO A 736 4.01 -9.39 4.89
N GLY A 737 5.00 -10.26 4.71
CA GLY A 737 4.93 -11.32 3.70
C GLY A 737 6.31 -11.68 3.15
N LYS A 738 7.26 -10.75 3.21
CA LYS A 738 8.67 -11.04 2.94
C LYS A 738 9.39 -11.43 4.22
N ALA A 739 10.10 -12.55 4.19
CA ALA A 739 10.90 -12.96 5.33
C ALA A 739 12.01 -11.93 5.63
N GLY A 740 12.15 -11.54 6.90
CA GLY A 740 13.20 -10.61 7.33
C GLY A 740 12.65 -9.25 7.75
N VAL A 741 13.52 -8.24 7.67
CA VAL A 741 13.17 -6.84 7.97
C VAL A 741 13.34 -6.10 6.66
N ASN A 742 12.22 -5.73 6.04
CA ASN A 742 12.21 -5.18 4.68
C ASN A 742 11.35 -3.92 4.58
N GLN A 743 11.63 -3.10 3.57
CA GLN A 743 10.86 -1.92 3.19
C GLN A 743 10.68 -1.92 1.68
N ASP A 744 9.43 -2.01 1.24
CA ASP A 744 8.95 -1.74 -0.13
C ASP A 744 8.84 -0.24 -0.39
N TYR A 745 8.68 0.13 -1.66
CA TYR A 745 8.66 1.54 -2.08
C TYR A 745 7.88 1.72 -3.39
N SER A 746 7.48 2.95 -3.69
CA SER A 746 6.97 3.35 -5.00
C SER A 746 7.96 4.26 -5.73
N LEU A 747 7.98 4.18 -7.06
CA LEU A 747 8.70 5.08 -7.94
C LEU A 747 7.74 5.75 -8.92
N ALA A 748 7.97 7.02 -9.22
CA ALA A 748 7.39 7.69 -10.38
C ALA A 748 8.51 8.37 -11.17
N TRP A 749 8.54 8.22 -12.48
CA TRP A 749 9.45 8.96 -13.34
C TRP A 749 8.77 9.52 -14.58
N SER A 750 9.15 10.73 -14.96
CA SER A 750 8.58 11.45 -16.08
C SER A 750 9.64 12.20 -16.87
N GLY A 751 9.35 12.46 -18.14
CA GLY A 751 10.23 13.17 -19.06
C GLY A 751 9.84 12.87 -20.51
N ASP A 752 10.70 13.17 -21.46
CA ASP A 752 10.57 12.58 -22.79
C ASP A 752 11.06 11.13 -22.70
N LEU A 753 10.19 10.30 -22.14
CA LEU A 753 10.33 8.85 -22.10
C LEU A 753 9.99 8.40 -23.51
N SER A 754 10.90 8.69 -24.46
CA SER A 754 10.76 8.29 -25.84
C SER A 754 10.30 6.85 -25.81
N VAL A 755 9.05 6.60 -26.23
CA VAL A 755 8.65 5.27 -26.67
C VAL A 755 9.78 4.90 -27.61
N CYS A 756 10.63 3.93 -27.23
CA CYS A 756 11.78 3.55 -28.03
C CYS A 756 11.30 3.51 -29.47
N THR A 757 11.86 4.36 -30.33
CA THR A 757 11.71 4.14 -31.76
C THR A 757 12.69 3.02 -32.04
N PRO A 758 12.22 1.75 -32.14
CA PRO A 758 13.11 0.62 -32.34
C PRO A 758 13.99 0.92 -33.55
N THR A 759 15.30 0.91 -33.36
CA THR A 759 16.26 1.14 -34.44
C THR A 759 16.87 -0.18 -34.82
N CYS A 760 16.05 -1.01 -35.46
CA CYS A 760 16.46 -2.33 -35.89
C CYS A 760 17.77 -2.30 -36.70
N GLY A 761 18.76 -3.04 -36.21
CA GLY A 761 20.10 -3.20 -36.77
C GLY A 761 21.19 -2.41 -36.06
N ASP A 762 20.98 -1.94 -34.82
CA ASP A 762 22.01 -1.25 -34.03
C ASP A 762 22.85 -2.21 -33.14
N GLY A 763 22.40 -3.46 -33.04
CA GLY A 763 23.08 -4.55 -32.35
C GLY A 763 22.75 -4.71 -30.87
N VAL A 764 21.72 -4.04 -30.36
CA VAL A 764 21.22 -4.17 -28.98
C VAL A 764 19.71 -4.39 -29.01
N ALA A 765 19.21 -5.48 -28.43
CA ALA A 765 17.78 -5.73 -28.36
C ALA A 765 17.14 -4.77 -27.34
N GLU A 766 16.45 -3.73 -27.81
CA GLU A 766 15.83 -2.71 -26.96
C GLU A 766 14.29 -2.63 -27.10
N CYS A 767 13.65 -1.75 -26.35
CA CYS A 767 12.21 -1.80 -26.08
C CYS A 767 11.33 -1.83 -27.35
N GLY A 768 10.53 -2.89 -27.51
CA GLY A 768 9.65 -3.12 -28.67
C GLY A 768 10.25 -4.03 -29.74
N GLU A 769 11.55 -4.30 -29.66
CA GLU A 769 12.24 -5.32 -30.44
C GLU A 769 12.22 -6.64 -29.68
N ILE A 770 11.98 -7.74 -30.40
CA ILE A 770 12.10 -9.08 -29.84
C ILE A 770 13.57 -9.54 -29.87
N CYS A 771 14.39 -8.90 -30.73
CA CYS A 771 15.83 -9.10 -30.90
C CYS A 771 16.46 -7.95 -31.70
N ASP A 772 17.79 -7.82 -31.72
CA ASP A 772 18.54 -7.00 -32.70
C ASP A 772 19.89 -7.63 -33.04
N GLY A 773 20.09 -7.93 -34.33
CA GLY A 773 21.37 -8.41 -34.83
C GLY A 773 21.80 -9.73 -34.19
N THR A 774 22.78 -9.69 -33.29
CA THR A 774 23.25 -10.85 -32.51
C THR A 774 22.70 -10.92 -31.09
N ASP A 775 22.04 -9.86 -30.63
CA ASP A 775 21.36 -9.84 -29.34
C ASP A 775 19.95 -10.42 -29.53
N LEU A 776 19.79 -11.69 -29.15
CA LEU A 776 18.55 -12.44 -29.34
C LEU A 776 17.69 -12.46 -28.07
N ALA A 777 17.96 -11.58 -27.10
CA ALA A 777 17.26 -11.53 -25.81
C ALA A 777 17.22 -12.88 -25.03
N GLY A 778 18.19 -13.77 -25.29
CA GLY A 778 18.27 -15.09 -24.66
C GLY A 778 17.55 -16.22 -25.40
N GLU A 779 16.90 -15.94 -26.53
CA GLU A 779 16.18 -16.93 -27.35
C GLU A 779 17.10 -17.77 -28.24
N SER A 780 16.62 -18.95 -28.63
CA SER A 780 17.32 -19.97 -29.41
C SER A 780 16.36 -20.72 -30.34
N CYS A 781 16.86 -21.49 -31.31
CA CYS A 781 15.99 -22.31 -32.16
C CYS A 781 15.11 -23.25 -31.32
N GLN A 782 15.63 -23.78 -30.21
CA GLN A 782 14.92 -24.65 -29.27
C GLN A 782 13.75 -23.95 -28.58
N SER A 783 13.95 -22.72 -28.12
CA SER A 783 12.87 -21.96 -27.48
C SER A 783 11.80 -21.50 -28.48
N GLN A 784 12.14 -21.44 -29.77
CA GLN A 784 11.21 -21.13 -30.88
C GLN A 784 10.56 -22.38 -31.50
N GLY A 785 10.71 -23.56 -30.88
CA GLY A 785 10.03 -24.80 -31.29
C GLY A 785 10.74 -25.60 -32.38
N PHE A 786 12.03 -25.37 -32.62
CA PHE A 786 12.87 -26.12 -33.56
C PHE A 786 13.96 -26.90 -32.82
N ASP A 787 14.38 -28.05 -33.33
CA ASP A 787 15.31 -28.89 -32.58
C ASP A 787 16.76 -28.38 -32.55
N THR A 788 17.22 -27.76 -33.64
CA THR A 788 18.61 -27.30 -33.80
C THR A 788 18.72 -26.14 -34.79
N GLY A 789 19.93 -25.61 -34.95
CA GLY A 789 20.26 -24.55 -35.87
C GLY A 789 20.78 -23.29 -35.18
N SER A 790 20.81 -22.19 -35.93
CA SER A 790 21.20 -20.88 -35.41
C SER A 790 20.07 -19.89 -35.65
N LEU A 791 19.46 -19.42 -34.55
CA LEU A 791 18.44 -18.40 -34.60
C LEU A 791 19.09 -17.06 -34.94
N ALA A 792 18.46 -16.28 -35.81
CA ALA A 792 18.88 -14.92 -36.11
C ALA A 792 17.71 -13.97 -35.86
N CYS A 793 18.02 -12.70 -35.63
CA CYS A 793 16.99 -11.68 -35.64
C CYS A 793 16.57 -11.35 -37.07
N ASP A 794 15.27 -11.19 -37.31
CA ASP A 794 14.81 -10.75 -38.62
C ASP A 794 15.16 -9.27 -38.89
N GLY A 795 14.99 -8.83 -40.13
CA GLY A 795 15.35 -7.48 -40.55
C GLY A 795 14.38 -6.37 -40.10
N THR A 796 13.32 -6.73 -39.38
CA THR A 796 12.30 -5.83 -38.83
C THR A 796 12.30 -5.81 -37.31
N CYS A 797 13.05 -6.70 -36.67
CA CYS A 797 13.24 -6.83 -35.23
C CYS A 797 11.93 -7.10 -34.46
N ASP A 798 10.84 -7.43 -35.16
CA ASP A 798 9.54 -7.83 -34.61
C ASP A 798 9.34 -9.36 -34.65
N GLY A 799 10.38 -10.10 -35.01
CA GLY A 799 10.39 -11.55 -35.05
C GLY A 799 11.79 -12.15 -35.21
N PHE A 800 11.84 -13.47 -35.13
CA PHE A 800 13.07 -14.23 -35.34
C PHE A 800 13.11 -14.83 -36.75
N ASP A 801 14.26 -14.73 -37.41
CA ASP A 801 14.55 -15.49 -38.61
C ASP A 801 14.90 -16.94 -38.23
N THR A 802 13.89 -17.80 -38.38
CA THR A 802 13.99 -19.24 -38.13
C THR A 802 14.46 -20.03 -39.36
N SER A 803 14.86 -19.38 -40.47
CA SER A 803 15.25 -20.07 -41.70
C SER A 803 16.54 -20.89 -41.59
N ALA A 804 17.39 -20.55 -40.62
CA ALA A 804 18.58 -21.31 -40.23
C ALA A 804 18.33 -22.22 -39.02
N CYS A 805 17.11 -22.23 -38.49
CA CYS A 805 16.63 -23.28 -37.61
C CYS A 805 16.14 -24.45 -38.45
N SER A 806 16.37 -25.66 -37.96
CA SER A 806 16.04 -26.89 -38.66
C SER A 806 15.43 -27.88 -37.69
N ASN A 807 14.32 -28.49 -38.11
CA ASN A 807 13.79 -29.68 -37.49
C ASN A 807 14.52 -30.89 -38.06
N PHE A 808 14.67 -31.94 -37.28
CA PHE A 808 15.17 -33.21 -37.82
C PHE A 808 14.23 -33.69 -38.93
N VAL A 809 14.79 -34.04 -40.10
CA VAL A 809 14.02 -34.38 -41.29
C VAL A 809 14.08 -35.88 -41.50
N CYS A 810 12.98 -36.52 -41.12
CA CYS A 810 12.84 -37.93 -41.32
C CYS A 810 12.87 -38.36 -42.80
N GLY A 811 13.67 -39.37 -43.11
CA GLY A 811 13.75 -40.02 -44.41
C GLY A 811 14.93 -39.56 -45.26
N ASN A 812 15.92 -38.89 -44.68
CA ASN A 812 17.12 -38.40 -45.34
C ASN A 812 18.27 -39.43 -45.36
N GLY A 813 18.10 -40.55 -44.65
CA GLY A 813 19.02 -41.69 -44.59
C GLY A 813 20.15 -41.56 -43.56
N VAL A 814 20.10 -40.57 -42.66
CA VAL A 814 21.04 -40.36 -41.56
C VAL A 814 20.26 -40.10 -40.29
N ARG A 815 20.52 -40.87 -39.23
CA ARG A 815 19.87 -40.68 -37.93
C ARG A 815 20.46 -39.46 -37.21
N GLU A 816 19.65 -38.44 -36.96
CA GLU A 816 20.07 -37.18 -36.31
C GLU A 816 19.08 -36.77 -35.19
N GLY A 817 19.60 -36.17 -34.11
CA GLY A 817 18.72 -35.63 -33.07
C GLY A 817 17.96 -36.66 -32.22
N SER A 818 16.63 -36.49 -32.13
CA SER A 818 15.70 -37.37 -31.42
C SER A 818 15.13 -38.52 -32.27
N GLU A 819 15.52 -38.64 -33.54
CA GLU A 819 15.10 -39.75 -34.41
C GLU A 819 15.55 -41.09 -33.83
N GLU A 820 14.69 -42.10 -33.87
CA GLU A 820 15.05 -43.47 -33.45
C GLU A 820 15.75 -44.25 -34.56
N CYS A 821 15.41 -43.93 -35.81
CA CYS A 821 15.98 -44.44 -37.05
C CYS A 821 15.74 -43.45 -38.19
N ASP A 822 16.46 -43.58 -39.31
CA ASP A 822 16.10 -42.91 -40.56
C ASP A 822 16.33 -43.86 -41.76
N GLY A 823 15.22 -44.27 -42.40
CA GLY A 823 15.25 -45.11 -43.59
C GLY A 823 15.90 -46.47 -43.32
N ALA A 824 17.13 -46.66 -43.79
CA ALA A 824 17.90 -47.90 -43.56
C ALA A 824 18.88 -47.79 -42.37
N ASP A 825 19.12 -46.59 -41.86
CA ASP A 825 19.96 -46.35 -40.69
C ASP A 825 19.12 -46.52 -39.42
N LEU A 826 19.04 -47.76 -38.94
CA LEU A 826 18.30 -48.12 -37.73
C LEU A 826 19.09 -47.82 -36.44
N GLY A 827 20.22 -47.10 -36.51
CA GLY A 827 21.04 -46.79 -35.33
C GLY A 827 21.59 -48.01 -34.57
N GLY A 828 21.63 -49.18 -35.21
CA GLY A 828 22.02 -50.45 -34.58
C GLY A 828 20.87 -51.24 -33.92
N ALA A 829 19.63 -50.80 -34.06
CA ALA A 829 18.47 -51.49 -33.52
C ALA A 829 18.27 -52.88 -34.16
N THR A 830 17.92 -53.86 -33.34
CA THR A 830 17.61 -55.24 -33.77
C THR A 830 16.37 -55.71 -33.03
N CYS A 831 15.53 -56.57 -33.63
CA CYS A 831 14.35 -57.13 -32.95
C CYS A 831 14.74 -57.87 -31.65
N SER A 832 15.92 -58.51 -31.61
CA SER A 832 16.45 -59.14 -30.40
C SER A 832 16.84 -58.14 -29.31
N GLY A 833 17.24 -56.92 -29.68
CA GLY A 833 17.50 -55.82 -28.76
C GLY A 833 16.24 -55.22 -28.14
N GLN A 834 15.07 -55.49 -28.75
CA GLN A 834 13.74 -55.06 -28.32
C GLN A 834 12.91 -56.24 -27.74
N GLY A 835 13.60 -57.29 -27.26
CA GLY A 835 12.96 -58.44 -26.59
C GLY A 835 12.25 -59.45 -27.51
N CYS A 836 12.16 -59.21 -28.83
CA CYS A 836 11.51 -60.11 -29.77
C CYS A 836 12.37 -61.33 -30.15
N THR A 837 11.73 -62.46 -30.39
CA THR A 837 12.43 -63.73 -30.69
C THR A 837 12.93 -63.88 -32.14
N GLY A 838 12.53 -63.01 -33.06
CA GLY A 838 13.10 -62.95 -34.43
C GLY A 838 12.57 -61.80 -35.30
N GLY A 839 13.25 -61.47 -36.40
CA GLY A 839 12.86 -60.42 -37.37
C GLY A 839 13.94 -59.36 -37.59
N THR A 840 13.63 -58.31 -38.36
CA THR A 840 14.46 -57.10 -38.50
C THR A 840 13.54 -55.89 -38.54
N PRO A 841 13.70 -54.89 -37.64
CA PRO A 841 12.79 -53.76 -37.58
C PRO A 841 12.94 -52.86 -38.81
N SER A 842 11.88 -52.13 -39.14
CA SER A 842 11.84 -51.08 -40.18
C SER A 842 11.90 -49.70 -39.52
N CYS A 843 12.03 -48.66 -40.34
CA CYS A 843 11.85 -47.29 -39.89
C CYS A 843 10.59 -46.71 -40.50
N ASN A 844 9.71 -46.14 -39.68
CA ASN A 844 8.49 -45.47 -40.15
C ASN A 844 8.83 -44.13 -40.84
N GLY A 845 7.85 -43.59 -41.57
CA GLY A 845 7.98 -42.30 -42.26
C GLY A 845 8.03 -41.07 -41.34
N ASP A 846 7.87 -41.28 -40.04
CA ASP A 846 8.03 -40.30 -38.95
C ASP A 846 9.28 -40.55 -38.09
N CYS A 847 10.14 -41.49 -38.49
CA CYS A 847 11.44 -41.80 -37.89
C CYS A 847 11.38 -42.41 -36.49
N THR A 848 10.23 -43.02 -36.19
CA THR A 848 10.06 -44.00 -35.13
C THR A 848 10.44 -45.40 -35.62
N LEU A 849 10.95 -46.24 -34.72
CA LEU A 849 11.34 -47.60 -35.06
C LEU A 849 10.10 -48.50 -35.21
N ASP A 850 9.88 -49.05 -36.40
CA ASP A 850 8.78 -49.97 -36.69
C ASP A 850 9.17 -51.41 -36.37
N ILE A 851 8.64 -51.94 -35.27
CA ILE A 851 8.86 -53.31 -34.84
C ILE A 851 7.78 -54.30 -35.34
N SER A 852 6.82 -53.87 -36.15
CA SER A 852 5.71 -54.73 -36.62
C SER A 852 6.17 -55.91 -37.49
N THR A 853 7.38 -55.80 -38.07
CA THR A 853 8.04 -56.86 -38.84
C THR A 853 8.86 -57.82 -37.96
N CYS A 854 8.98 -57.53 -36.67
CA CYS A 854 9.49 -58.44 -35.66
C CYS A 854 8.43 -59.48 -35.28
N THR A 855 8.88 -60.66 -34.84
CA THR A 855 8.04 -61.82 -34.53
C THR A 855 8.32 -62.34 -33.13
N GLY A 856 7.26 -62.71 -32.41
CA GLY A 856 7.33 -63.14 -31.02
C GLY A 856 7.91 -62.07 -30.11
N CYS A 857 7.47 -60.82 -30.29
CA CYS A 857 7.68 -59.73 -29.34
C CYS A 857 6.81 -59.95 -28.11
N PRO A 858 7.29 -59.65 -26.89
CA PRO A 858 6.45 -59.66 -25.70
C PRO A 858 5.38 -58.57 -25.79
N VAL A 859 4.21 -58.82 -25.20
CA VAL A 859 3.03 -57.92 -25.12
C VAL A 859 3.27 -56.80 -24.08
N CYS A 860 4.51 -56.32 -23.96
CA CYS A 860 4.94 -55.30 -23.00
C CYS A 860 6.20 -54.63 -23.49
N ASP A 861 6.11 -53.38 -23.92
CA ASP A 861 7.24 -52.63 -24.47
C ASP A 861 7.80 -51.53 -23.53
N ASN A 862 7.22 -51.34 -22.33
CA ASN A 862 7.67 -50.42 -21.28
C ASN A 862 7.72 -48.95 -21.74
N ASP A 863 6.82 -48.55 -22.64
CA ASP A 863 6.76 -47.20 -23.19
C ASP A 863 6.01 -46.20 -22.28
N GLY A 864 5.37 -46.69 -21.21
CA GLY A 864 4.67 -45.90 -20.22
C GLY A 864 3.23 -45.53 -20.60
N THR A 865 2.69 -46.13 -21.64
CA THR A 865 1.28 -46.07 -22.04
C THR A 865 0.67 -47.48 -21.98
N CYS A 866 -0.63 -47.60 -21.69
CA CYS A 866 -1.29 -48.89 -21.49
C CYS A 866 -2.24 -49.17 -22.67
N GLU A 867 -1.83 -50.01 -23.61
CA GLU A 867 -2.52 -50.27 -24.87
C GLU A 867 -3.50 -51.45 -24.81
N THR A 868 -4.36 -51.54 -25.84
CA THR A 868 -5.37 -52.59 -25.96
C THR A 868 -4.73 -53.99 -26.08
N GLY A 869 -4.76 -54.76 -25.00
CA GLY A 869 -4.15 -56.09 -24.88
C GLY A 869 -3.17 -56.22 -23.71
N GLU A 870 -2.84 -55.09 -23.08
CA GLU A 870 -1.98 -54.96 -21.92
C GLU A 870 -2.83 -54.75 -20.65
N ASP A 871 -2.50 -55.45 -19.57
CA ASP A 871 -3.19 -55.31 -18.27
C ASP A 871 -2.19 -55.40 -17.12
N CYS A 872 -2.57 -54.99 -15.91
CA CYS A 872 -1.63 -55.02 -14.77
C CYS A 872 -1.15 -56.43 -14.35
N ASN A 873 -1.73 -57.52 -14.87
CA ASN A 873 -1.31 -58.89 -14.57
C ASN A 873 -0.32 -59.43 -15.61
N ASN A 874 -0.39 -58.95 -16.85
CA ASN A 874 0.49 -59.36 -17.93
C ASN A 874 1.54 -58.27 -18.28
N CYS A 875 1.29 -57.02 -17.90
CA CYS A 875 2.02 -55.81 -18.25
C CYS A 875 2.00 -54.69 -17.19
N ALA A 876 2.36 -55.02 -15.94
CA ALA A 876 2.30 -54.11 -14.79
C ALA A 876 3.21 -52.86 -14.84
N ASN A 877 4.15 -52.78 -15.77
CA ASN A 877 5.07 -51.63 -15.87
C ASN A 877 4.51 -50.50 -16.73
N ASP A 878 3.67 -50.84 -17.70
CA ASP A 878 2.99 -49.92 -18.61
C ASP A 878 1.61 -49.52 -18.09
N CYS A 879 0.90 -50.47 -17.48
CA CYS A 879 -0.42 -50.27 -16.90
C CYS A 879 -0.36 -49.97 -15.39
N ILE A 880 -0.99 -48.86 -14.97
CA ILE A 880 -0.99 -48.41 -13.56
C ILE A 880 -1.75 -49.41 -12.68
N SER A 881 -1.10 -49.87 -11.61
CA SER A 881 -1.76 -50.55 -10.50
C SER A 881 -1.30 -49.95 -9.18
N GLY A 882 -2.24 -49.75 -8.24
CA GLY A 882 -1.95 -49.20 -6.91
C GLY A 882 -2.37 -50.15 -5.79
N THR A 883 -1.53 -50.27 -4.76
CA THR A 883 -1.83 -50.97 -3.50
C THR A 883 -1.98 -49.92 -2.40
N THR A 884 -3.07 -49.92 -1.64
CA THR A 884 -3.17 -49.07 -0.45
C THR A 884 -2.76 -49.90 0.77
N PRO A 885 -1.72 -49.52 1.55
CA PRO A 885 -1.33 -50.28 2.73
C PRO A 885 -2.47 -50.29 3.76
N GLY A 886 -2.83 -51.47 4.26
CA GLY A 886 -3.93 -51.63 5.21
C GLY A 886 -3.70 -52.82 6.12
N VAL A 887 -4.07 -52.65 7.40
CA VAL A 887 -4.00 -53.66 8.47
C VAL A 887 -4.85 -54.88 8.09
N GLU A 888 -4.24 -56.05 7.88
CA GLU A 888 -4.93 -57.29 7.46
C GLU A 888 -4.71 -58.43 8.46
N CYS A 889 -5.50 -58.43 9.54
CA CYS A 889 -5.39 -59.50 10.53
C CYS A 889 -5.92 -60.85 10.02
N GLY A 890 -5.16 -61.93 10.21
CA GLY A 890 -5.54 -63.34 10.06
C GLY A 890 -4.71 -64.13 9.06
N ASN A 891 -3.64 -63.56 8.51
CA ASN A 891 -2.74 -64.17 7.53
C ASN A 891 -1.50 -64.85 8.16
N ASP A 892 -1.43 -64.92 9.50
CA ASP A 892 -0.33 -65.45 10.32
C ASP A 892 1.02 -64.69 10.18
N ILE A 893 1.01 -63.49 9.59
CA ILE A 893 2.17 -62.59 9.48
C ILE A 893 1.84 -61.29 10.22
N CYS A 894 2.78 -60.77 10.99
CA CYS A 894 2.61 -59.52 11.73
C CYS A 894 3.40 -58.41 11.05
N GLU A 895 2.75 -57.65 10.16
CA GLU A 895 3.32 -56.54 9.40
C GLU A 895 3.29 -55.24 10.20
N THR A 896 4.27 -55.07 11.07
CA THR A 896 4.36 -53.89 11.94
C THR A 896 4.48 -52.56 11.18
N ALA A 897 4.91 -52.59 9.91
CA ALA A 897 4.99 -51.41 9.05
C ALA A 897 3.62 -50.95 8.49
N ASP A 898 2.64 -51.86 8.41
CA ASP A 898 1.25 -51.55 8.02
C ASP A 898 0.38 -51.15 9.22
N GLY A 899 0.97 -51.13 10.42
CA GLY A 899 0.30 -50.77 11.67
C GLY A 899 -0.22 -51.95 12.49
N GLU A 900 0.21 -53.18 12.18
CA GLU A 900 -0.18 -54.37 12.95
C GLU A 900 0.56 -54.48 14.29
N ASP A 901 -0.17 -54.77 15.37
CA ASP A 901 0.41 -55.07 16.67
C ASP A 901 -0.44 -56.07 17.47
N CYS A 902 0.11 -56.59 18.58
CA CYS A 902 -0.56 -57.63 19.36
C CYS A 902 -1.89 -57.21 20.04
N VAL A 903 -2.28 -55.94 19.93
CA VAL A 903 -3.57 -55.41 20.40
C VAL A 903 -4.51 -55.19 19.21
N SER A 904 -4.02 -54.64 18.10
CA SER A 904 -4.80 -54.37 16.88
C SER A 904 -5.06 -55.62 16.04
N CYS A 905 -4.05 -56.49 15.86
CA CYS A 905 -4.09 -57.76 15.15
C CYS A 905 -3.48 -58.89 16.00
N ALA A 906 -4.13 -59.24 17.12
CA ALA A 906 -3.64 -60.30 18.01
C ALA A 906 -3.66 -61.73 17.41
N ALA A 907 -4.27 -61.90 16.23
CA ALA A 907 -4.25 -63.18 15.51
C ALA A 907 -2.85 -63.45 14.95
N ASP A 908 -2.21 -62.42 14.41
CA ASP A 908 -0.95 -62.53 13.68
C ASP A 908 0.22 -61.96 14.48
N CYS A 909 -0.01 -60.90 15.27
CA CYS A 909 1.00 -60.32 16.14
C CYS A 909 0.98 -60.94 17.54
N ASN A 910 2.06 -61.65 17.86
CA ASN A 910 2.17 -62.35 19.14
C ASN A 910 2.29 -61.37 20.32
N GLY A 911 1.70 -61.70 21.46
CA GLY A 911 1.82 -60.84 22.64
C GLY A 911 1.14 -61.39 23.88
N LYS A 912 1.62 -60.93 25.04
CA LYS A 912 1.07 -61.30 26.34
C LYS A 912 0.80 -60.08 27.19
N GLN A 913 -0.42 -59.56 27.09
CA GLN A 913 -0.82 -58.34 27.79
C GLN A 913 -1.32 -58.57 29.24
N ASN A 914 -1.45 -59.83 29.68
CA ASN A 914 -1.96 -60.20 31.00
C ASN A 914 -0.91 -60.95 31.87
N GLY A 915 -0.84 -60.65 33.18
CA GLY A 915 0.10 -61.28 34.14
C GLY A 915 1.04 -60.28 34.85
N LYS A 916 2.17 -60.73 35.41
CA LYS A 916 3.16 -59.81 36.01
C LYS A 916 3.80 -58.92 34.93
N PRO A 917 3.94 -57.60 35.15
CA PRO A 917 4.39 -56.67 34.10
C PRO A 917 5.79 -56.95 33.54
N SER A 918 6.68 -57.60 34.31
CA SER A 918 8.02 -57.99 33.83
C SER A 918 8.01 -59.10 32.76
N ASN A 919 6.88 -59.78 32.54
CA ASN A 919 6.75 -60.90 31.61
C ASN A 919 5.68 -60.62 30.54
N ARG A 920 5.31 -59.35 30.36
CA ARG A 920 4.40 -58.91 29.29
C ARG A 920 5.22 -58.32 28.15
N PHE A 921 4.80 -58.59 26.93
CA PHE A 921 5.38 -58.04 25.70
C PHE A 921 4.31 -57.94 24.62
N CYS A 922 4.50 -57.05 23.66
CA CYS A 922 3.66 -56.91 22.47
C CYS A 922 4.54 -56.82 21.23
N CYS A 923 4.32 -57.68 20.25
CA CYS A 923 4.98 -57.52 18.95
C CYS A 923 4.28 -56.44 18.15
N GLY A 924 5.07 -55.49 17.63
CA GLY A 924 4.59 -54.22 17.08
C GLY A 924 4.65 -53.07 18.09
N ASP A 925 4.25 -51.88 17.66
CA ASP A 925 4.42 -50.64 18.44
C ASP A 925 3.30 -50.37 19.47
N GLY A 926 2.29 -51.25 19.52
CA GLY A 926 1.18 -51.17 20.47
C GLY A 926 1.39 -51.90 21.80
N GLY A 927 0.37 -51.80 22.68
CA GLY A 927 0.30 -52.54 23.95
C GLY A 927 1.36 -52.16 25.01
N THR A 928 1.52 -53.02 26.03
CA THR A 928 2.48 -52.83 27.13
C THR A 928 3.77 -53.61 26.84
N ASN A 929 4.91 -52.93 26.95
CA ASN A 929 6.26 -53.40 26.56
C ASN A 929 6.32 -53.83 25.07
N PRO A 930 6.17 -52.88 24.12
CA PRO A 930 6.32 -53.18 22.70
C PRO A 930 7.73 -53.68 22.39
N VAL A 931 7.81 -54.66 21.50
CA VAL A 931 9.04 -55.29 21.01
C VAL A 931 8.98 -55.39 19.49
N GLY A 932 10.04 -54.95 18.82
CA GLY A 932 10.12 -55.00 17.36
C GLY A 932 10.34 -56.42 16.82
N CYS A 933 10.02 -56.62 15.53
CA CYS A 933 10.28 -57.87 14.83
C CYS A 933 11.78 -58.17 14.80
N GLY A 934 12.17 -59.39 15.21
CA GLY A 934 13.56 -59.81 15.39
C GLY A 934 13.89 -60.28 16.81
N THR A 935 12.98 -60.07 17.78
CA THR A 935 13.02 -60.82 19.03
C THR A 935 12.33 -62.16 18.81
N GLY A 936 12.99 -63.27 19.17
CA GLY A 936 12.47 -64.62 18.88
C GLY A 936 11.15 -64.96 19.58
N GLU A 937 10.62 -64.07 20.42
CA GLU A 937 9.30 -64.18 21.06
C GLU A 937 8.18 -63.80 20.07
N CYS A 938 8.45 -62.93 19.10
CA CYS A 938 7.48 -62.51 18.08
C CYS A 938 7.26 -63.54 16.97
N ASP A 939 8.25 -64.38 16.70
CA ASP A 939 8.19 -65.41 15.64
C ASP A 939 7.85 -66.81 16.18
N THR A 940 7.13 -66.89 17.31
CA THR A 940 6.79 -68.16 17.97
C THR A 940 5.31 -68.50 17.84
N GLY A 941 5.00 -69.80 17.68
CA GLY A 941 3.63 -70.29 17.66
C GLY A 941 2.99 -70.44 16.27
N GLY A 942 3.73 -70.12 15.20
CA GLY A 942 3.25 -70.16 13.81
C GLY A 942 3.31 -68.81 13.12
N ASN A 943 3.36 -67.75 13.92
CA ASN A 943 3.31 -66.36 13.47
C ASN A 943 4.71 -65.88 13.04
N THR A 944 4.77 -65.07 11.98
CA THR A 944 6.02 -64.50 11.44
C THR A 944 5.95 -62.97 11.51
N CYS A 945 6.88 -62.30 12.19
CA CYS A 945 6.87 -60.84 12.33
C CYS A 945 7.76 -60.19 11.28
N THR A 946 7.24 -59.19 10.57
CA THR A 946 7.99 -58.43 9.57
C THR A 946 7.78 -56.92 9.72
N THR A 947 8.76 -56.18 9.21
CA THR A 947 8.70 -54.71 9.07
C THR A 947 8.51 -54.31 7.61
N SER A 948 8.19 -55.28 6.74
CA SER A 948 7.87 -55.04 5.33
C SER A 948 6.36 -54.96 5.15
N PRO A 949 5.83 -53.96 4.44
CA PRO A 949 4.39 -53.83 4.19
C PRO A 949 3.86 -54.91 3.23
N THR A 950 2.57 -55.25 3.33
CA THR A 950 1.85 -56.19 2.44
C THR A 950 1.41 -55.52 1.15
N THR A 951 1.57 -56.25 0.05
CA THR A 951 1.26 -55.79 -1.32
C THR A 951 -0.01 -56.46 -1.84
N ALA A 952 -1.20 -55.95 -1.47
CA ALA A 952 -2.47 -56.31 -2.10
C ALA A 952 -2.97 -55.16 -3.00
N VAL A 953 -3.16 -55.44 -4.29
CA VAL A 953 -3.44 -54.43 -5.34
C VAL A 953 -4.94 -54.06 -5.29
N SER A 954 -5.27 -52.77 -5.15
CA SER A 954 -6.63 -52.27 -4.95
C SER A 954 -7.29 -51.66 -6.21
N TYR A 955 -6.54 -51.40 -7.29
CA TYR A 955 -7.08 -51.00 -8.62
C TYR A 955 -6.10 -51.34 -9.77
N CYS A 956 -6.60 -51.53 -11.00
CA CYS A 956 -5.84 -52.06 -12.15
C CYS A 956 -6.32 -51.48 -13.49
N CYS A 957 -5.56 -50.55 -14.06
CA CYS A 957 -5.92 -49.93 -15.34
C CYS A 957 -5.59 -50.81 -16.56
N GLY A 958 -6.36 -50.69 -17.64
CA GLY A 958 -6.13 -51.28 -18.97
C GLY A 958 -7.14 -52.32 -19.42
N ASP A 959 -8.09 -52.72 -18.58
CA ASP A 959 -9.06 -53.78 -18.91
C ASP A 959 -10.36 -53.26 -19.56
N THR A 960 -10.43 -51.95 -19.81
CA THR A 960 -11.52 -51.21 -20.45
C THR A 960 -12.79 -51.09 -19.61
N VAL A 961 -12.73 -51.39 -18.31
CA VAL A 961 -13.86 -51.25 -17.39
C VAL A 961 -13.45 -50.36 -16.21
N CYS A 962 -14.18 -49.25 -15.99
CA CYS A 962 -13.90 -48.35 -14.87
C CYS A 962 -14.51 -48.91 -13.56
N GLU A 963 -13.71 -49.56 -12.71
CA GLU A 963 -14.19 -50.28 -11.52
C GLU A 963 -13.25 -50.21 -10.29
N GLY A 964 -13.72 -50.67 -9.12
CA GLY A 964 -12.93 -50.58 -7.88
C GLY A 964 -12.68 -49.12 -7.44
N GLU A 965 -11.41 -48.75 -7.21
CA GLU A 965 -10.96 -47.40 -6.84
C GLU A 965 -10.45 -46.59 -8.08
N GLU A 966 -10.84 -47.00 -9.29
CA GLU A 966 -10.46 -46.34 -10.54
C GLU A 966 -11.28 -45.07 -10.77
N SER A 967 -10.60 -44.03 -11.25
CA SER A 967 -11.16 -42.70 -11.54
C SER A 967 -10.42 -42.04 -12.69
N SER A 968 -10.99 -40.98 -13.25
CA SER A 968 -10.33 -40.18 -14.30
C SER A 968 -8.98 -39.58 -13.88
N ALA A 969 -8.70 -39.47 -12.57
CA ALA A 969 -7.45 -38.92 -12.05
C ALA A 969 -6.32 -39.95 -11.92
N ASN A 970 -6.65 -41.23 -11.65
CA ASN A 970 -5.67 -42.29 -11.43
C ASN A 970 -5.71 -43.41 -12.49
N CYS A 971 -6.75 -43.44 -13.33
CA CYS A 971 -7.02 -44.49 -14.31
C CYS A 971 -7.77 -43.94 -15.54
N ALA A 972 -7.25 -42.87 -16.14
CA ALA A 972 -7.90 -42.16 -17.25
C ALA A 972 -8.10 -43.02 -18.51
N VAL A 973 -7.36 -44.13 -18.65
CA VAL A 973 -7.45 -45.01 -19.81
C VAL A 973 -8.76 -45.81 -19.83
N ASP A 974 -9.27 -46.23 -18.67
CA ASP A 974 -10.56 -46.94 -18.57
C ASP A 974 -11.72 -46.00 -18.20
N CYS A 975 -11.44 -44.91 -17.45
CA CYS A 975 -12.45 -43.99 -16.94
C CYS A 975 -12.60 -42.66 -17.73
N GLY A 976 -11.72 -42.36 -18.69
CA GLY A 976 -11.75 -41.15 -19.52
C GLY A 976 -11.48 -39.82 -18.80
N ALA A 977 -11.39 -38.70 -19.53
CA ALA A 977 -11.27 -37.34 -18.98
C ALA A 977 -12.64 -36.61 -19.01
N LEU A 978 -12.93 -35.80 -17.98
CA LEU A 978 -14.24 -35.19 -17.76
C LEU A 978 -14.60 -34.05 -18.75
N PRO A 979 -15.90 -33.83 -19.06
CA PRO A 979 -17.06 -34.73 -18.84
C PRO A 979 -17.24 -35.72 -20.02
N PHE A 980 -17.54 -37.00 -19.73
CA PHE A 980 -17.55 -38.08 -20.74
C PHE A 980 -18.96 -38.38 -21.26
N CYS A 981 -19.02 -38.85 -22.51
CA CYS A 981 -20.25 -39.30 -23.15
C CYS A 981 -20.12 -40.79 -23.56
N GLY A 982 -20.96 -41.65 -22.99
CA GLY A 982 -21.06 -43.09 -23.24
C GLY A 982 -21.21 -43.97 -21.99
N ASP A 983 -21.41 -43.40 -20.78
CA ASP A 983 -21.57 -44.14 -19.51
C ASP A 983 -23.00 -44.69 -19.30
N GLY A 984 -23.90 -44.40 -20.25
CA GLY A 984 -25.31 -44.80 -20.24
C GLY A 984 -26.20 -43.99 -19.31
N THR A 985 -25.69 -42.91 -18.70
CA THR A 985 -26.34 -42.14 -17.65
C THR A 985 -26.14 -40.63 -17.85
N CYS A 986 -27.09 -39.93 -18.46
CA CYS A 986 -27.04 -38.47 -18.63
C CYS A 986 -26.87 -37.70 -17.29
N ASN A 987 -25.64 -37.27 -16.96
CA ASN A 987 -25.29 -36.65 -15.68
C ASN A 987 -24.10 -35.66 -15.80
N GLY A 988 -23.61 -35.09 -14.69
CA GLY A 988 -22.32 -34.38 -14.70
C GLY A 988 -22.20 -33.10 -15.56
N GLY A 989 -23.29 -32.55 -16.08
CA GLY A 989 -23.29 -31.40 -17.01
C GLY A 989 -23.48 -31.80 -18.48
N GLU A 990 -23.68 -33.08 -18.77
CA GLU A 990 -24.07 -33.59 -20.08
C GLU A 990 -25.46 -33.11 -20.47
N THR A 991 -25.61 -32.71 -21.74
CA THR A 991 -26.88 -32.31 -22.36
C THR A 991 -27.13 -33.14 -23.62
N VAL A 992 -28.35 -33.04 -24.18
CA VAL A 992 -28.66 -33.66 -25.48
C VAL A 992 -27.83 -33.07 -26.64
N CYS A 993 -27.26 -31.87 -26.46
CA CYS A 993 -26.51 -31.14 -27.50
C CYS A 993 -25.02 -31.49 -27.57
N ASP A 994 -24.41 -31.82 -26.45
CA ASP A 994 -23.00 -32.19 -26.33
C ASP A 994 -22.80 -33.69 -26.03
N CYS A 995 -23.81 -34.39 -25.53
CA CYS A 995 -23.75 -35.82 -25.26
C CYS A 995 -25.04 -36.61 -25.63
N ALA A 996 -25.35 -36.66 -26.93
CA ALA A 996 -26.52 -37.39 -27.43
C ALA A 996 -26.49 -38.93 -27.23
N VAL A 997 -25.33 -39.51 -26.89
CA VAL A 997 -25.17 -40.96 -26.68
C VAL A 997 -25.84 -41.41 -25.39
N ASP A 998 -25.71 -40.64 -24.31
CA ASP A 998 -26.29 -40.95 -23.00
C ASP A 998 -27.58 -40.17 -22.72
N CYS A 999 -27.66 -38.91 -23.15
CA CYS A 999 -28.82 -38.04 -22.97
C CYS A 999 -29.91 -38.22 -24.04
N GLY A 1000 -29.59 -38.91 -25.13
CA GLY A 1000 -30.48 -39.10 -26.28
C GLY A 1000 -30.41 -37.96 -27.30
N PRO A 1001 -30.94 -38.16 -28.53
CA PRO A 1001 -30.85 -37.16 -29.59
C PRO A 1001 -31.72 -35.93 -29.28
N PRO A 1002 -31.32 -34.72 -29.72
CA PRO A 1002 -32.09 -33.50 -29.53
C PRO A 1002 -33.51 -33.60 -30.10
N ALA A 1003 -34.47 -32.96 -29.45
CA ALA A 1003 -35.81 -32.81 -30.00
C ALA A 1003 -35.76 -31.87 -31.22
N GLY A 1004 -36.74 -31.96 -32.12
CA GLY A 1004 -36.82 -31.04 -33.27
C GLY A 1004 -37.51 -29.70 -32.96
N SER A 1005 -37.88 -29.48 -31.70
CA SER A 1005 -38.48 -28.27 -31.13
C SER A 1005 -38.54 -28.41 -29.61
N GLU A 1006 -38.30 -27.34 -28.86
CA GLU A 1006 -38.31 -27.28 -27.38
C GLU A 1006 -39.71 -27.37 -26.73
N LEU A 1007 -40.77 -27.54 -27.54
CA LEU A 1007 -42.17 -27.50 -27.13
C LEU A 1007 -42.52 -28.53 -26.02
N GLY A 1008 -42.78 -28.03 -24.80
CA GLY A 1008 -43.19 -28.82 -23.64
C GLY A 1008 -42.09 -29.07 -22.60
N LEU A 1009 -40.86 -28.57 -22.83
CA LEU A 1009 -39.75 -28.57 -21.87
C LEU A 1009 -39.21 -27.15 -21.59
N CYS A 1010 -40.04 -26.12 -21.83
CA CYS A 1010 -39.68 -24.70 -21.82
C CYS A 1010 -39.41 -24.05 -20.44
N THR A 1011 -39.01 -24.83 -19.42
CA THR A 1011 -38.75 -24.32 -18.07
C THR A 1011 -37.61 -25.01 -17.32
N ASP A 1012 -36.84 -25.87 -17.99
CA ASP A 1012 -35.77 -26.65 -17.37
C ASP A 1012 -34.38 -26.03 -17.52
N SER A 1013 -34.29 -24.89 -18.21
CA SER A 1013 -33.08 -24.09 -18.39
C SER A 1013 -31.98 -24.82 -19.16
N LEU A 1014 -32.39 -25.75 -20.03
CA LEU A 1014 -31.53 -26.48 -20.95
C LEU A 1014 -31.98 -26.22 -22.40
N ASP A 1015 -31.03 -26.10 -23.31
CA ASP A 1015 -31.30 -26.05 -24.75
C ASP A 1015 -31.60 -27.49 -25.23
N ASN A 1016 -32.88 -27.83 -25.41
CA ASN A 1016 -33.30 -29.22 -25.65
C ASN A 1016 -33.40 -29.59 -27.15
N ASP A 1017 -33.25 -28.63 -28.06
CA ASP A 1017 -33.25 -28.82 -29.52
C ASP A 1017 -32.00 -28.25 -30.23
N CYS A 1018 -31.08 -27.64 -29.47
CA CYS A 1018 -29.71 -27.29 -29.83
C CYS A 1018 -29.58 -26.19 -30.88
N ASP A 1019 -30.50 -25.22 -30.88
CA ASP A 1019 -30.42 -24.05 -31.76
C ASP A 1019 -29.96 -22.77 -31.04
N GLY A 1020 -29.73 -22.84 -29.72
CA GLY A 1020 -28.96 -21.88 -28.92
C GLY A 1020 -29.72 -21.07 -27.87
N PRO A 1021 -30.98 -20.65 -28.08
CA PRO A 1021 -31.84 -20.11 -27.01
C PRO A 1021 -32.31 -21.21 -26.04
N VAL A 1022 -32.84 -20.80 -24.89
CA VAL A 1022 -33.25 -21.71 -23.81
C VAL A 1022 -34.59 -21.26 -23.25
N ASP A 1023 -35.50 -22.20 -22.98
CA ASP A 1023 -36.80 -21.97 -22.34
C ASP A 1023 -37.63 -20.87 -23.05
N CYS A 1024 -38.20 -19.91 -22.29
CA CYS A 1024 -39.03 -18.84 -22.84
C CYS A 1024 -38.25 -17.79 -23.67
N ALA A 1025 -36.92 -17.88 -23.74
CA ALA A 1025 -36.14 -17.11 -24.69
C ALA A 1025 -36.17 -17.75 -26.09
N ASP A 1026 -36.54 -19.02 -26.17
CA ASP A 1026 -36.70 -19.75 -27.42
C ASP A 1026 -38.04 -19.48 -28.11
N SER A 1027 -38.00 -19.44 -29.44
CA SER A 1027 -39.17 -19.13 -30.27
C SER A 1027 -40.17 -20.28 -30.38
N ASP A 1028 -39.72 -21.52 -30.21
CA ASP A 1028 -40.54 -22.73 -30.19
C ASP A 1028 -41.35 -22.83 -28.90
N CYS A 1029 -40.85 -22.24 -27.82
CA CYS A 1029 -41.52 -22.13 -26.52
C CYS A 1029 -42.54 -20.98 -26.42
N ALA A 1030 -42.67 -20.14 -27.45
CA ALA A 1030 -43.53 -18.95 -27.43
C ALA A 1030 -45.03 -19.26 -27.23
N ALA A 1031 -45.47 -20.48 -27.54
CA ALA A 1031 -46.86 -20.92 -27.36
C ALA A 1031 -47.07 -21.77 -26.09
N ASP A 1032 -46.01 -22.07 -25.33
CA ASP A 1032 -46.09 -22.87 -24.11
C ASP A 1032 -46.77 -22.09 -22.99
N ALA A 1033 -47.73 -22.71 -22.29
CA ALA A 1033 -48.49 -22.07 -21.22
C ALA A 1033 -47.61 -21.53 -20.08
N ALA A 1034 -46.42 -22.10 -19.87
CA ALA A 1034 -45.43 -21.62 -18.91
C ALA A 1034 -44.77 -20.28 -19.33
N CYS A 1035 -44.58 -20.09 -20.63
CA CYS A 1035 -43.95 -18.91 -21.25
C CYS A 1035 -44.96 -17.84 -21.70
N VAL A 1036 -46.21 -18.23 -21.94
CA VAL A 1036 -47.33 -17.33 -22.30
C VAL A 1036 -47.65 -16.29 -21.21
N GLY A 1037 -47.13 -16.46 -19.99
CA GLY A 1037 -47.19 -15.46 -18.91
C GLY A 1037 -46.06 -14.41 -18.91
N CYS A 1038 -44.99 -14.60 -19.68
CA CYS A 1038 -43.80 -13.73 -19.71
C CYS A 1038 -43.75 -12.85 -20.97
N SER A 1039 -44.91 -12.40 -21.47
CA SER A 1039 -44.92 -11.37 -22.52
C SER A 1039 -44.79 -9.97 -21.91
N LEU A 1040 -43.60 -9.40 -22.03
CA LEU A 1040 -43.34 -7.96 -22.27
C LEU A 1040 -44.33 -6.97 -21.61
N ALA A 1041 -44.32 -6.85 -20.28
CA ALA A 1041 -44.88 -5.68 -19.60
C ALA A 1041 -44.32 -5.48 -18.18
N GLN A 1042 -43.48 -4.44 -18.05
CA GLN A 1042 -43.26 -3.60 -16.86
C GLN A 1042 -42.51 -4.19 -15.63
N VAL A 1043 -41.19 -3.99 -15.65
CA VAL A 1043 -40.34 -3.91 -14.45
C VAL A 1043 -40.75 -2.67 -13.62
N GLY A 1044 -41.26 -2.86 -12.40
CA GLY A 1044 -41.38 -1.77 -11.42
C GLY A 1044 -42.70 -1.56 -10.65
N GLU A 1045 -43.64 -2.51 -10.54
CA GLU A 1045 -44.79 -2.38 -9.61
C GLU A 1045 -44.78 -3.40 -8.45
N SER A 1046 -45.40 -3.00 -7.34
CA SER A 1046 -45.45 -3.71 -6.06
C SER A 1046 -46.49 -4.84 -6.02
N CYS A 1047 -46.07 -6.00 -5.50
CA CYS A 1047 -46.89 -7.21 -5.34
C CYS A 1047 -47.94 -7.05 -4.22
N VAL A 1048 -49.09 -7.73 -4.36
CA VAL A 1048 -50.25 -7.55 -3.47
C VAL A 1048 -50.46 -8.74 -2.50
N ASP A 1049 -49.84 -9.90 -2.77
CA ASP A 1049 -50.08 -11.17 -2.05
C ASP A 1049 -48.80 -12.02 -1.90
N ASP A 1050 -48.66 -12.77 -0.80
CA ASP A 1050 -47.45 -13.56 -0.44
C ASP A 1050 -47.07 -14.64 -1.48
N ALA A 1051 -48.03 -15.12 -2.28
CA ALA A 1051 -47.76 -16.14 -3.30
C ALA A 1051 -46.96 -15.60 -4.50
N ASP A 1052 -47.02 -14.30 -4.77
CA ASP A 1052 -46.31 -13.67 -5.88
C ASP A 1052 -44.82 -13.45 -5.56
N CYS A 1053 -44.46 -13.32 -4.27
CA CYS A 1053 -43.06 -13.16 -3.83
C CYS A 1053 -42.25 -14.47 -3.84
N CYS A 1054 -42.88 -15.64 -3.81
CA CYS A 1054 -42.19 -16.93 -3.62
C CYS A 1054 -42.06 -17.77 -4.91
N SER A 1055 -42.25 -17.17 -6.08
CA SER A 1055 -42.30 -17.90 -7.36
C SER A 1055 -41.05 -17.78 -8.23
N ASP A 1056 -39.95 -17.18 -7.74
CA ASP A 1056 -38.72 -16.87 -8.49
C ASP A 1056 -38.91 -16.00 -9.77
N LYS A 1057 -40.13 -15.55 -10.05
CA LYS A 1057 -40.47 -14.75 -11.23
C LYS A 1057 -40.12 -13.26 -11.13
N CYS A 1058 -39.73 -12.76 -9.96
CA CYS A 1058 -39.38 -11.35 -9.74
C CYS A 1058 -38.12 -11.24 -8.86
N LYS A 1059 -36.95 -10.99 -9.45
CA LYS A 1059 -35.72 -10.66 -8.70
C LYS A 1059 -35.57 -9.14 -8.62
N GLY A 1060 -35.61 -8.57 -7.41
CA GLY A 1060 -35.29 -7.16 -7.17
C GLY A 1060 -33.80 -6.88 -7.37
N LYS A 1061 -33.43 -5.62 -7.69
CA LYS A 1061 -32.02 -5.20 -7.77
C LYS A 1061 -31.29 -5.37 -6.42
N SER A 1062 -29.99 -5.66 -6.50
CA SER A 1062 -29.08 -5.76 -5.36
C SER A 1062 -29.20 -4.53 -4.45
N GLY A 1063 -29.42 -4.77 -3.15
CA GLY A 1063 -29.44 -3.73 -2.10
C GLY A 1063 -30.81 -3.32 -1.53
N ALA A 1064 -31.95 -3.82 -2.02
CA ALA A 1064 -33.26 -3.55 -1.41
C ALA A 1064 -33.70 -4.65 -0.43
N LYS A 1065 -34.28 -4.24 0.71
CA LYS A 1065 -34.77 -5.15 1.77
C LYS A 1065 -35.77 -6.17 1.21
N THR A 1066 -35.49 -7.45 1.40
CA THR A 1066 -36.36 -8.58 1.02
C THR A 1066 -37.65 -8.59 1.83
N CYS A 1067 -38.75 -9.04 1.20
CA CYS A 1067 -39.95 -9.46 1.93
C CYS A 1067 -39.58 -10.55 2.94
N LYS A 1068 -40.17 -10.47 4.13
CA LYS A 1068 -39.74 -11.25 5.29
C LYS A 1068 -40.17 -12.70 5.25
#